data_AF-A0A8C9JLJ8-F1
#
_entry.id   AF-A0A8C9JLJ8-F1
#
_cell.length_a   1.000
_cell.length_b   1.000
_cell.length_c   1.000
_cell.angle_alpha   90.00
_cell.angle_beta   90.00
_cell.angle_gamma   90.00
#
_symmetry.space_group_name_H-M   'P 1'
#
loop_
_entity.id
_entity.type
_entity.pdbx_description
1 polymer ?
#
loop_
_entity_poly.entity_id
_entity_poly.type
_entity_poly.pdbx_seq_one_letter_code
_entity_poly.pdbx_strand_id
1 'polypeptide(L)'
;MQKISVLLFLAWVGFLFYAGIALFTSGFLLTRLELTNHSSCQEPPGPGSLPWGSQGKPGACWMPSRFSRLVLVLIDALRFDFAQPQHSHGPGEPPVSLPFLGKLDYLQRILEIQPHHARLYQSKADPPTTTMQRLKALTTGSLPTFIDAGSNFASYAIVEDNLIKQLASAGRRVVFMGDDTWKDLFPGVFSQAFFFPSFNVRDLHTVDNGILEHLYPTMDSSEWDMLIAHFLGVDHCGHKHGPHHPEMAKKLSQMDQVIQGLVDRLENDTLLVVIGDHGMTMTGDHGGDSELEISAALFLYSPTALFPSALPQEPEIVPQINLVPTLALLLGLPIPFGNIGEVMVELFSVVEDPQPHSSALAQASALHLNAQQVSRFLHTYSAAAQDLQIKELHRLQNLFSKASADYQRLLQSPQGAEAALQTVITELQQFLRGVRAMCIESWARFSLSFLLLHLLAAGISITTPGPFTVPWQAVSAWALMATQTFYSTGHQPVFPAIHWHAAFVGFPEGHGSSTWLPALLVGANTFASHLLFAVGCPLLLLWPFLCESQGPRKKWQPLGNETESRVKPEEEEEPLMEMRLRDAPHHFNAALLQLGLKYFFVLGIQILACALAASILRRHLMVWKVFAPKFIFEAVGFIVSSVGLFLGIALVMRVDGAVSSWFRQLVLAQQR
;
A
#
# COMPACT_ATOMS: atom_id res chain seq x y z
N MET A 1 -19.20 41.10 -11.92
CA MET A 1 -17.86 41.09 -11.29
C MET A 1 -17.88 40.45 -9.89
N GLN A 2 -18.77 40.83 -8.98
CA GLN A 2 -18.75 40.33 -7.58
C GLN A 2 -19.09 38.83 -7.37
N LYS A 3 -19.95 38.22 -8.20
CA LYS A 3 -20.27 36.77 -8.11
C LYS A 3 -19.04 35.89 -8.35
N ILE A 4 -18.23 36.26 -9.34
CA ILE A 4 -16.98 35.57 -9.67
C ILE A 4 -15.98 35.72 -8.53
N SER A 5 -15.94 36.88 -7.85
CA SER A 5 -15.09 37.11 -6.69
C SER A 5 -15.37 36.14 -5.53
N VAL A 6 -16.62 35.75 -5.31
CA VAL A 6 -16.98 34.73 -4.28
C VAL A 6 -16.37 33.37 -4.62
N LEU A 7 -16.53 32.92 -5.87
CA LEU A 7 -15.95 31.64 -6.32
C LEU A 7 -14.43 31.68 -6.29
N LEU A 8 -13.80 32.78 -6.71
CA LEU A 8 -12.35 32.95 -6.67
C LEU A 8 -11.80 32.94 -5.24
N PHE A 9 -12.49 33.59 -4.30
CA PHE A 9 -12.07 33.59 -2.89
C PHE A 9 -12.19 32.20 -2.27
N LEU A 10 -13.30 31.49 -2.52
CA LEU A 10 -13.46 30.11 -2.07
C LEU A 10 -12.41 29.20 -2.72
N ALA A 11 -12.08 29.40 -4.00
CA ALA A 11 -11.01 28.65 -4.67
C ALA A 11 -9.65 28.88 -4.01
N TRP A 12 -9.35 30.13 -3.63
CA TRP A 12 -8.13 30.46 -2.90
C TRP A 12 -8.09 29.81 -1.51
N VAL A 13 -9.18 29.83 -0.74
CA VAL A 13 -9.25 29.14 0.55
C VAL A 13 -9.13 27.63 0.38
N GLY A 14 -9.82 27.04 -0.60
CA GLY A 14 -9.69 25.61 -0.93
C GLY A 14 -8.25 25.24 -1.29
N PHE A 15 -7.56 26.08 -2.06
CA PHE A 15 -6.14 25.90 -2.38
C PHE A 15 -5.24 25.86 -1.15
N LEU A 16 -5.50 26.68 -0.12
CA LEU A 16 -4.74 26.61 1.13
C LEU A 16 -4.90 25.24 1.83
N PHE A 17 -6.11 24.70 1.84
CA PHE A 17 -6.35 23.34 2.37
C PHE A 17 -5.67 22.27 1.51
N TYR A 18 -5.71 22.38 0.18
CA TYR A 18 -5.02 21.45 -0.71
C TYR A 18 -3.51 21.47 -0.50
N ALA A 19 -2.92 22.67 -0.38
CA ALA A 19 -1.51 22.84 -0.07
C ALA A 19 -1.17 22.21 1.28
N GLY A 20 -2.04 22.38 2.28
CA GLY A 20 -1.88 21.77 3.58
C GLY A 20 -1.92 20.23 3.55
N ILE A 21 -2.94 19.66 2.91
CA ILE A 21 -3.06 18.22 2.68
C ILE A 21 -1.80 17.69 2.00
N ALA A 22 -1.35 18.34 0.92
CA ALA A 22 -0.15 17.95 0.18
C ALA A 22 1.10 17.94 1.07
N LEU A 23 1.31 19.00 1.86
CA LEU A 23 2.41 19.10 2.81
C LEU A 23 2.35 18.00 3.86
N PHE A 24 1.17 17.73 4.44
CA PHE A 24 1.01 16.66 5.41
C PHE A 24 1.30 15.29 4.77
N THR A 25 0.74 15.00 3.59
CA THR A 25 0.99 13.74 2.90
C THR A 25 2.46 13.53 2.56
N SER A 26 3.18 14.59 2.18
CA SER A 26 4.63 14.49 1.88
C SER A 26 5.48 14.17 3.11
N GLY A 27 5.01 14.52 4.31
CA GLY A 27 5.70 14.22 5.57
C GLY A 27 5.16 13.00 6.31
N PHE A 28 3.97 12.50 5.92
CA PHE A 28 3.26 11.42 6.59
C PHE A 28 3.33 10.09 5.84
N LEU A 29 3.27 10.12 4.52
CA LEU A 29 3.45 8.90 3.73
C LEU A 29 4.94 8.64 3.60
N LEU A 30 5.35 7.39 3.79
CA LEU A 30 6.75 6.94 3.71
C LEU A 30 7.29 7.29 2.32
N THR A 31 8.10 8.33 2.20
CA THR A 31 8.79 8.68 0.94
C THR A 31 10.25 8.29 1.07
N ARG A 32 10.64 7.17 0.45
CA ARG A 32 12.05 6.84 0.21
C ARG A 32 12.46 7.45 -1.13
N LEU A 33 13.70 7.95 -1.21
CA LEU A 33 14.31 8.28 -2.48
C LEU A 33 14.70 6.99 -3.21
N GLU A 34 14.12 6.74 -4.38
CA GLU A 34 14.54 5.61 -5.22
C GLU A 34 15.85 5.93 -5.93
N LEU A 35 16.83 5.04 -5.80
CA LEU A 35 18.08 5.13 -6.55
C LEU A 35 17.99 4.27 -7.81
N THR A 36 18.38 4.84 -8.95
CA THR A 36 18.38 4.15 -10.24
C THR A 36 19.69 3.39 -10.52
N ASN A 37 20.59 3.34 -9.54
CA ASN A 37 21.83 2.58 -9.61
C ASN A 37 21.54 1.08 -9.72
N HIS A 38 22.43 0.34 -10.40
CA HIS A 38 22.34 -1.09 -10.56
C HIS A 38 23.65 -1.77 -10.21
N SER A 39 23.58 -2.99 -9.70
CA SER A 39 24.74 -3.85 -9.53
C SER A 39 25.14 -4.48 -10.87
N SER A 40 26.43 -4.73 -11.06
CA SER A 40 26.97 -5.36 -12.25
C SER A 40 27.98 -6.46 -11.89
N CYS A 41 28.06 -7.51 -12.71
CA CYS A 41 29.09 -8.54 -12.58
C CYS A 41 30.50 -8.08 -12.93
N GLN A 42 30.64 -6.96 -13.67
CA GLN A 42 31.95 -6.39 -13.97
C GLN A 42 32.50 -5.56 -12.80
N GLU A 43 31.63 -5.17 -11.85
CA GLU A 43 32.00 -4.35 -10.70
C GLU A 43 31.85 -5.18 -9.41
N PRO A 44 32.94 -5.43 -8.66
CA PRO A 44 32.83 -6.08 -7.36
C PRO A 44 32.03 -5.20 -6.38
N PRO A 45 31.30 -5.78 -5.41
CA PRO A 45 30.47 -5.01 -4.49
C PRO A 45 31.29 -4.15 -3.50
N GLY A 46 32.58 -4.44 -3.35
CA GLY A 46 33.49 -3.68 -2.50
C GLY A 46 34.96 -4.02 -2.74
N PRO A 47 35.89 -3.41 -2.00
CA PRO A 47 37.32 -3.63 -2.16
C PRO A 47 37.76 -5.03 -1.72
N GLY A 48 38.73 -5.61 -2.43
CA GLY A 48 39.28 -6.94 -2.16
C GLY A 48 39.13 -7.89 -3.34
N SER A 49 39.89 -8.99 -3.33
CA SER A 49 39.75 -10.06 -4.31
C SER A 49 38.56 -10.95 -3.95
N LEU A 50 37.73 -11.29 -4.94
CA LEU A 50 36.69 -12.31 -4.76
C LEU A 50 37.36 -13.66 -4.49
N PRO A 51 36.95 -14.42 -3.44
CA PRO A 51 37.62 -15.66 -3.03
C PRO A 51 37.72 -16.70 -4.16
N TRP A 52 36.73 -16.69 -5.04
CA TRP A 52 36.55 -17.65 -6.12
C TRP A 52 37.11 -17.15 -7.47
N GLY A 53 37.68 -15.94 -7.49
CA GLY A 53 38.22 -15.30 -8.69
C GLY A 53 37.23 -15.24 -9.85
N SER A 54 36.28 -14.31 -9.85
CA SER A 54 35.35 -14.16 -10.99
C SER A 54 35.66 -12.93 -11.84
N GLN A 55 36.12 -13.18 -13.06
CA GLN A 55 36.05 -12.25 -14.19
C GLN A 55 34.79 -12.53 -15.02
N GLY A 56 33.59 -12.25 -14.48
CA GLY A 56 32.35 -12.26 -15.26
C GLY A 56 32.09 -13.52 -16.10
N LYS A 57 32.47 -14.71 -15.62
CA LYS A 57 32.19 -15.97 -16.32
C LYS A 57 30.70 -16.30 -16.22
N PRO A 58 30.09 -16.93 -17.25
CA PRO A 58 28.71 -17.41 -17.17
C PRO A 58 28.50 -18.28 -15.92
N GLY A 59 27.53 -17.93 -15.08
CA GLY A 59 27.20 -18.67 -13.85
C GLY A 59 28.09 -18.37 -12.63
N ALA A 60 29.01 -17.40 -12.68
CA ALA A 60 29.82 -17.04 -11.52
C ALA A 60 30.10 -15.52 -11.50
N CYS A 61 29.09 -14.73 -11.13
CA CYS A 61 29.19 -13.27 -11.03
C CYS A 61 30.04 -12.83 -9.83
N TRP A 62 29.48 -12.80 -8.63
CA TRP A 62 30.22 -12.53 -7.37
C TRP A 62 30.48 -13.81 -6.57
N MET A 63 29.62 -14.82 -6.76
CA MET A 63 29.72 -16.15 -6.19
C MET A 63 29.34 -17.16 -7.27
N PRO A 64 29.94 -18.37 -7.30
CA PRO A 64 29.51 -19.44 -8.19
C PRO A 64 28.03 -19.78 -7.97
N SER A 65 27.27 -19.97 -9.05
CA SER A 65 25.89 -20.40 -8.97
C SER A 65 25.80 -21.82 -8.41
N ARG A 66 24.93 -22.02 -7.43
CA ARG A 66 24.51 -23.35 -6.97
C ARG A 66 23.41 -23.91 -7.87
N PHE A 67 22.54 -23.04 -8.37
CA PHE A 67 21.42 -23.39 -9.23
C PHE A 67 21.49 -22.64 -10.56
N SER A 68 21.23 -23.35 -11.64
CA SER A 68 21.09 -22.76 -12.98
C SER A 68 19.68 -22.23 -13.20
N ARG A 69 18.68 -22.87 -12.57
CA ARG A 69 17.27 -22.59 -12.76
C ARG A 69 16.53 -22.28 -11.45
N LEU A 70 15.47 -21.48 -11.56
CA LEU A 70 14.57 -21.12 -10.46
C LEU A 70 13.11 -21.26 -10.88
N VAL A 71 12.31 -21.97 -10.08
CA VAL A 71 10.85 -21.92 -10.14
C VAL A 71 10.35 -21.13 -8.93
N LEU A 72 9.75 -19.97 -9.17
CA LEU A 72 9.13 -19.12 -8.16
C LEU A 72 7.60 -19.20 -8.27
N VAL A 73 6.98 -19.84 -7.29
CA VAL A 73 5.53 -19.91 -7.14
C VAL A 73 5.12 -18.91 -6.07
N LEU A 74 4.39 -17.89 -6.49
CA LEU A 74 3.76 -16.94 -5.60
C LEU A 74 2.29 -17.33 -5.44
N ILE A 75 1.88 -17.65 -4.22
CA ILE A 75 0.47 -17.91 -3.89
C ILE A 75 0.01 -16.72 -3.06
N ASP A 76 -0.79 -15.83 -3.68
CA ASP A 76 -1.25 -14.60 -3.07
C ASP A 76 -2.01 -14.90 -1.76
N ALA A 77 -1.65 -14.16 -0.70
CA ALA A 77 -2.15 -14.30 0.65
C ALA A 77 -1.97 -15.69 1.30
N LEU A 78 -0.96 -16.47 0.88
CA LEU A 78 -0.61 -17.74 1.54
C LEU A 78 -0.05 -17.48 2.95
N ARG A 79 -0.95 -17.47 3.92
CA ARG A 79 -0.61 -17.38 5.34
C ARG A 79 0.26 -18.53 5.79
N PHE A 80 1.14 -18.24 6.75
CA PHE A 80 2.01 -19.24 7.34
C PHE A 80 1.25 -20.42 7.96
N ASP A 81 0.13 -20.16 8.65
CA ASP A 81 -0.69 -21.20 9.31
C ASP A 81 -1.50 -22.07 8.34
N PHE A 82 -1.61 -21.68 7.06
CA PHE A 82 -2.15 -22.56 6.01
C PHE A 82 -1.18 -23.66 5.62
N ALA A 83 0.12 -23.41 5.79
CA ALA A 83 1.20 -24.35 5.48
C ALA A 83 1.66 -25.18 6.69
N GLN A 84 1.17 -24.87 7.90
CA GLN A 84 1.53 -25.62 9.10
C GLN A 84 0.82 -26.99 9.16
N PRO A 85 1.50 -28.02 9.70
CA PRO A 85 0.89 -29.31 9.93
C PRO A 85 -0.21 -29.26 10.98
N GLN A 86 -1.20 -30.12 10.82
CA GLN A 86 -2.22 -30.32 11.84
C GLN A 86 -1.58 -31.10 13.01
N HIS A 87 -1.22 -30.40 14.10
CA HIS A 87 -0.77 -31.08 15.30
C HIS A 87 -1.91 -31.89 15.91
N SER A 88 -1.65 -33.18 16.16
CA SER A 88 -2.55 -34.05 16.93
C SER A 88 -2.86 -33.39 18.27
N HIS A 89 -4.14 -33.09 18.53
CA HIS A 89 -4.57 -32.46 19.78
C HIS A 89 -4.02 -33.20 21.00
N GLY A 90 -3.60 -32.44 22.01
CA GLY A 90 -3.34 -32.99 23.34
C GLY A 90 -4.61 -33.69 23.87
N PRO A 91 -4.47 -34.74 24.70
CA PRO A 91 -5.63 -35.48 25.20
C PRO A 91 -6.55 -34.54 26.00
N GLY A 92 -7.74 -34.24 25.45
CA GLY A 92 -8.81 -33.49 26.14
C GLY A 92 -9.33 -32.23 25.45
N GLU A 93 -8.71 -31.76 24.35
CA GLU A 93 -9.21 -30.59 23.61
C GLU A 93 -10.12 -30.99 22.44
N PRO A 94 -11.26 -30.30 22.22
CA PRO A 94 -12.13 -30.58 21.08
C PRO A 94 -11.41 -30.28 19.76
N PRO A 95 -11.61 -31.08 18.70
CA PRO A 95 -10.93 -30.86 17.44
C PRO A 95 -11.36 -29.53 16.83
N VAL A 96 -10.40 -28.62 16.68
CA VAL A 96 -10.60 -27.35 15.98
C VAL A 96 -10.54 -27.65 14.48
N SER A 97 -11.69 -27.95 13.88
CA SER A 97 -11.82 -28.21 12.44
C SER A 97 -11.90 -26.89 11.68
N LEU A 98 -10.76 -26.26 11.44
CA LEU A 98 -10.66 -25.10 10.54
C LEU A 98 -10.50 -25.61 9.10
N PRO A 99 -11.28 -25.13 8.12
CA PRO A 99 -11.26 -25.71 6.77
C PRO A 99 -9.91 -25.67 6.05
N PHE A 100 -9.04 -24.72 6.38
CA PHE A 100 -7.71 -24.58 5.78
C PHE A 100 -6.64 -25.50 6.38
N LEU A 101 -6.85 -26.06 7.57
CA LEU A 101 -5.85 -26.92 8.23
C LEU A 101 -5.72 -28.26 7.50
N GLY A 102 -4.48 -28.75 7.36
CA GLY A 102 -4.20 -30.04 6.71
C GLY A 102 -4.70 -30.07 5.25
N LYS A 103 -4.43 -28.99 4.51
CA LYS A 103 -4.75 -28.90 3.07
C LYS A 103 -3.52 -28.85 2.19
N LEU A 104 -2.35 -28.61 2.78
CA LEU A 104 -1.03 -28.68 2.16
C LEU A 104 -0.27 -29.93 2.68
N ASP A 105 -0.89 -31.10 2.53
CA ASP A 105 -0.42 -32.36 3.11
C ASP A 105 0.84 -32.89 2.40
N TYR A 106 0.96 -32.66 1.09
CA TYR A 106 2.16 -33.05 0.33
C TYR A 106 3.37 -32.21 0.76
N LEU A 107 3.19 -30.91 0.98
CA LEU A 107 4.24 -30.04 1.53
C LEU A 107 4.75 -30.59 2.87
N GLN A 108 3.85 -30.94 3.79
CA GLN A 108 4.22 -31.53 5.09
C GLN A 108 4.97 -32.84 4.94
N ARG A 109 4.51 -33.72 4.04
CA ARG A 109 5.15 -35.00 3.75
C ARG A 109 6.58 -34.84 3.25
N ILE A 110 6.85 -33.86 2.39
CA ILE A 110 8.22 -33.59 1.93
C ILE A 110 9.11 -33.15 3.10
N LEU A 111 8.63 -32.26 3.96
CA LEU A 111 9.39 -31.82 5.13
C LEU A 111 9.80 -33.03 5.99
N GLU A 112 8.88 -33.98 6.21
CA GLU A 112 9.14 -35.19 7.00
C GLU A 112 10.08 -36.20 6.32
N ILE A 113 9.88 -36.48 5.03
CA ILE A 113 10.60 -37.54 4.31
C ILE A 113 11.96 -37.04 3.80
N GLN A 114 12.08 -35.76 3.44
CA GLN A 114 13.28 -35.16 2.86
C GLN A 114 13.70 -33.87 3.61
N PRO A 115 13.99 -33.96 4.92
CA PRO A 115 14.25 -32.78 5.78
C PRO A 115 15.52 -31.99 5.41
N HIS A 116 16.42 -32.58 4.62
CA HIS A 116 17.61 -31.92 4.09
C HIS A 116 17.37 -31.22 2.74
N HIS A 117 16.28 -31.55 2.05
CA HIS A 117 15.94 -31.00 0.74
C HIS A 117 14.95 -29.85 0.84
N ALA A 118 14.20 -29.77 1.94
CA ALA A 118 13.12 -28.82 2.10
C ALA A 118 13.10 -28.14 3.45
N ARG A 119 12.62 -26.89 3.48
CA ARG A 119 12.38 -26.14 4.71
C ARG A 119 11.19 -25.20 4.54
N LEU A 120 10.39 -25.09 5.60
CA LEU A 120 9.31 -24.13 5.72
C LEU A 120 9.70 -23.05 6.74
N TYR A 121 9.58 -21.79 6.33
CA TYR A 121 9.84 -20.61 7.14
C TYR A 121 8.56 -19.78 7.31
N GLN A 122 8.49 -19.06 8.42
CA GLN A 122 7.57 -17.95 8.56
C GLN A 122 8.21 -16.70 7.94
N SER A 123 7.76 -16.34 6.75
CA SER A 123 8.21 -15.14 6.05
C SER A 123 7.46 -13.92 6.58
N LYS A 124 8.19 -12.98 7.21
CA LYS A 124 7.62 -11.74 7.74
C LYS A 124 7.62 -10.66 6.67
N ALA A 125 6.43 -10.32 6.17
CA ALA A 125 6.20 -9.24 5.24
C ALA A 125 6.11 -7.89 5.98
N ASP A 126 6.98 -6.93 5.62
CA ASP A 126 6.86 -5.57 6.15
C ASP A 126 5.55 -4.90 5.66
N PRO A 127 4.85 -4.11 6.49
CA PRO A 127 3.70 -3.34 6.05
C PRO A 127 4.07 -2.22 5.07
N PRO A 128 3.20 -1.83 4.12
CA PRO A 128 1.86 -2.38 3.89
C PRO A 128 1.86 -3.75 3.21
N THR A 129 0.98 -4.63 3.69
CA THR A 129 0.77 -5.99 3.20
C THR A 129 -0.19 -6.02 2.00
N THR A 130 0.07 -5.19 0.99
CA THR A 130 -0.68 -5.17 -0.28
C THR A 130 0.17 -5.79 -1.39
N THR A 131 -0.44 -6.60 -2.27
CA THR A 131 0.23 -7.36 -3.34
C THR A 131 1.31 -6.57 -4.07
N MET A 132 0.96 -5.45 -4.72
CA MET A 132 1.92 -4.63 -5.49
C MET A 132 3.16 -4.22 -4.68
N GLN A 133 2.96 -3.80 -3.42
CA GLN A 133 4.05 -3.38 -2.54
C GLN A 133 4.93 -4.56 -2.10
N ARG A 134 4.34 -5.75 -1.96
CA ARG A 134 5.06 -6.99 -1.61
C ARG A 134 5.82 -7.55 -2.81
N LEU A 135 5.25 -7.52 -4.01
CA LEU A 135 5.95 -7.84 -5.25
C LEU A 135 7.22 -7.01 -5.43
N LYS A 136 7.15 -5.71 -5.17
CA LYS A 136 8.32 -4.83 -5.21
C LYS A 136 9.40 -5.24 -4.22
N ALA A 137 9.05 -5.52 -2.97
CA ALA A 137 10.04 -5.92 -1.96
C ALA A 137 10.64 -7.32 -2.23
N LEU A 138 9.81 -8.27 -2.68
CA LEU A 138 10.21 -9.63 -3.04
C LEU A 138 11.16 -9.70 -4.23
N THR A 139 11.26 -8.63 -5.03
CA THR A 139 12.13 -8.58 -6.21
C THR A 139 13.32 -7.63 -6.01
N THR A 140 13.20 -6.59 -5.19
CA THR A 140 14.26 -5.61 -4.93
C THR A 140 15.09 -5.88 -3.66
N GLY A 141 14.52 -6.56 -2.67
CA GLY A 141 15.13 -6.75 -1.35
C GLY A 141 15.11 -5.47 -0.50
N SER A 142 14.23 -4.54 -0.84
CA SER A 142 14.07 -3.24 -0.20
C SER A 142 12.72 -3.15 0.55
N LEU A 143 12.59 -2.18 1.46
CA LEU A 143 11.33 -1.96 2.18
C LEU A 143 10.27 -1.36 1.25
N PRO A 144 8.98 -1.70 1.43
CA PRO A 144 7.89 -1.05 0.71
C PRO A 144 7.73 0.41 1.14
N THR A 145 7.29 1.24 0.22
CA THR A 145 6.93 2.63 0.47
C THR A 145 5.62 2.93 -0.26
N PHE A 146 4.69 3.61 0.42
CA PHE A 146 3.36 3.93 -0.14
C PHE A 146 3.45 4.84 -1.37
N ILE A 147 4.41 5.77 -1.35
CA ILE A 147 4.67 6.70 -2.44
C ILE A 147 6.19 6.76 -2.61
N ASP A 148 6.66 6.26 -3.73
CA ASP A 148 8.05 6.40 -4.13
C ASP A 148 8.27 7.79 -4.72
N ALA A 149 9.18 8.56 -4.15
CA ALA A 149 9.53 9.87 -4.69
C ALA A 149 10.52 9.69 -5.86
N GLY A 150 10.00 9.71 -7.09
CA GLY A 150 10.79 9.56 -8.32
C GLY A 150 10.30 10.47 -9.46
N SER A 151 11.08 10.56 -10.53
CA SER A 151 10.80 11.40 -11.71
C SER A 151 9.60 10.95 -12.56
N ASN A 152 8.92 9.86 -12.18
CA ASN A 152 7.82 9.25 -12.92
C ASN A 152 6.61 8.95 -12.04
N PHE A 153 6.02 9.99 -11.42
CA PHE A 153 4.77 9.92 -10.62
C PHE A 153 3.55 9.28 -11.35
N ALA A 154 3.70 8.91 -12.63
CA ALA A 154 2.67 8.33 -13.50
C ALA A 154 2.98 6.90 -13.98
N SER A 155 4.09 6.28 -13.55
CA SER A 155 4.48 4.93 -13.98
C SER A 155 4.56 3.97 -12.80
N TYR A 156 3.79 2.88 -12.84
CA TYR A 156 3.85 1.78 -11.87
C TYR A 156 5.15 0.95 -12.00
N ALA A 157 5.92 1.12 -13.07
CA ALA A 157 7.12 0.34 -13.33
C ALA A 157 8.18 0.51 -12.22
N ILE A 158 8.74 -0.61 -11.75
CA ILE A 158 9.84 -0.61 -10.80
C ILE A 158 11.08 -0.12 -11.53
N VAL A 159 11.57 1.08 -11.20
CA VAL A 159 12.78 1.66 -11.80
C VAL A 159 14.04 1.09 -11.17
N GLU A 160 13.98 0.80 -9.87
CA GLU A 160 15.07 0.24 -9.08
C GLU A 160 15.61 -1.08 -9.65
N ASP A 161 16.86 -1.34 -9.30
CA ASP A 161 17.50 -2.62 -9.56
C ASP A 161 16.78 -3.75 -8.81
N ASN A 162 16.60 -4.88 -9.49
CA ASN A 162 15.84 -6.01 -8.96
C ASN A 162 16.29 -7.33 -9.60
N LEU A 163 15.98 -8.44 -8.91
CA LEU A 163 16.41 -9.78 -9.28
C LEU A 163 16.01 -10.19 -10.71
N ILE A 164 14.81 -9.78 -11.16
CA ILE A 164 14.28 -10.16 -12.47
C ILE A 164 15.01 -9.44 -13.59
N LYS A 165 15.25 -8.13 -13.41
CA LYS A 165 16.10 -7.37 -14.33
C LYS A 165 17.52 -7.91 -14.37
N GLN A 166 18.08 -8.34 -13.24
CA GLN A 166 19.42 -8.94 -13.19
C GLN A 166 19.49 -10.26 -13.98
N LEU A 167 18.47 -11.12 -13.87
CA LEU A 167 18.34 -12.33 -14.69
C LEU A 167 18.24 -12.01 -16.18
N ALA A 168 17.33 -11.12 -16.56
CA ALA A 168 17.13 -10.73 -17.96
C ALA A 168 18.40 -10.09 -18.55
N SER A 169 19.08 -9.23 -17.79
CA SER A 169 20.34 -8.58 -18.20
C SER A 169 21.51 -9.55 -18.32
N ALA A 170 21.47 -10.66 -17.58
CA ALA A 170 22.41 -11.77 -17.74
C ALA A 170 22.09 -12.67 -18.95
N GLY A 171 21.09 -12.32 -19.76
CA GLY A 171 20.66 -13.07 -20.94
C GLY A 171 19.85 -14.33 -20.61
N ARG A 172 19.34 -14.46 -19.38
CA ARG A 172 18.51 -15.60 -18.96
C ARG A 172 17.05 -15.42 -19.37
N ARG A 173 16.42 -16.53 -19.75
CA ARG A 173 15.01 -16.60 -20.16
C ARG A 173 14.12 -16.62 -18.93
N VAL A 174 13.47 -15.49 -18.67
CA VAL A 174 12.45 -15.36 -17.63
C VAL A 174 11.08 -15.57 -18.26
N VAL A 175 10.35 -16.59 -17.81
CA VAL A 175 8.98 -16.89 -18.22
C VAL A 175 8.02 -16.58 -17.08
N PHE A 176 6.96 -15.84 -17.36
CA PHE A 176 5.96 -15.41 -16.39
C PHE A 176 4.57 -15.94 -16.72
N MET A 177 3.79 -16.29 -15.71
CA MET A 177 2.36 -16.58 -15.82
C MET A 177 1.62 -16.14 -14.56
N GLY A 178 0.52 -15.40 -14.73
CA GLY A 178 -0.34 -14.96 -13.62
C GLY A 178 -0.88 -13.55 -13.79
N ASP A 179 -1.04 -12.86 -12.68
CA ASP A 179 -1.58 -11.49 -12.56
C ASP A 179 -0.95 -10.47 -13.55
N ASP A 180 -1.81 -9.73 -14.25
CA ASP A 180 -1.42 -8.67 -15.19
C ASP A 180 -0.75 -7.45 -14.56
N THR A 181 -0.81 -7.27 -13.23
CA THR A 181 -0.02 -6.26 -12.48
C THR A 181 1.48 -6.36 -12.81
N TRP A 182 2.00 -7.57 -13.04
CA TRP A 182 3.42 -7.79 -13.37
C TRP A 182 3.84 -7.16 -14.69
N LYS A 183 2.91 -7.00 -15.64
CA LYS A 183 3.17 -6.37 -16.94
C LYS A 183 3.60 -4.92 -16.76
N ASP A 184 2.92 -4.21 -15.86
CA ASP A 184 3.17 -2.79 -15.60
C ASP A 184 4.37 -2.59 -14.68
N LEU A 185 4.59 -3.51 -13.72
CA LEU A 185 5.75 -3.47 -12.82
C LEU A 185 7.07 -3.75 -13.54
N PHE A 186 7.07 -4.68 -14.51
CA PHE A 186 8.28 -5.16 -15.19
C PHE A 186 8.18 -5.10 -16.72
N PRO A 187 8.06 -3.90 -17.31
CA PRO A 187 7.90 -3.77 -18.75
C PRO A 187 9.13 -4.29 -19.50
N GLY A 188 8.90 -5.23 -20.42
CA GLY A 188 9.92 -5.70 -21.39
C GLY A 188 10.99 -6.65 -20.85
N VAL A 189 10.82 -7.22 -19.64
CA VAL A 189 11.84 -8.13 -19.06
C VAL A 189 11.58 -9.62 -19.34
N PHE A 190 10.32 -10.00 -19.62
CA PHE A 190 9.94 -11.39 -19.79
C PHE A 190 10.20 -11.87 -21.22
N SER A 191 10.87 -13.01 -21.35
CA SER A 191 11.05 -13.70 -22.64
C SER A 191 9.73 -14.26 -23.18
N GLN A 192 8.86 -14.69 -22.27
CA GLN A 192 7.49 -15.11 -22.54
C GLN A 192 6.64 -14.80 -21.32
N ALA A 193 5.41 -14.31 -21.53
CA ALA A 193 4.51 -13.98 -20.44
C ALA A 193 3.05 -14.30 -20.77
N PHE A 194 2.34 -14.86 -19.79
CA PHE A 194 0.91 -15.15 -19.85
C PHE A 194 0.19 -14.35 -18.76
N PHE A 195 -0.41 -13.24 -19.16
CA PHE A 195 -1.08 -12.32 -18.23
C PHE A 195 -2.58 -12.59 -18.17
N PHE A 196 -3.11 -12.62 -16.96
CA PHE A 196 -4.53 -12.83 -16.69
C PHE A 196 -5.10 -11.68 -15.84
N PRO A 197 -6.36 -11.26 -16.09
CA PRO A 197 -6.95 -10.13 -15.39
C PRO A 197 -7.19 -10.46 -13.90
N SER A 198 -6.65 -9.63 -13.00
CA SER A 198 -6.67 -9.89 -11.55
C SER A 198 -7.74 -9.12 -10.77
N PHE A 199 -8.31 -8.05 -11.33
CA PHE A 199 -9.16 -7.12 -10.56
C PHE A 199 -10.47 -7.73 -10.02
N ASN A 200 -10.95 -8.83 -10.60
CA ASN A 200 -12.19 -9.46 -10.16
C ASN A 200 -11.98 -10.48 -9.04
N VAL A 201 -11.95 -10.00 -7.79
CA VAL A 201 -11.80 -10.84 -6.58
C VAL A 201 -12.90 -11.90 -6.39
N ARG A 202 -13.99 -11.86 -7.17
CA ARG A 202 -15.02 -12.93 -7.13
C ARG A 202 -14.64 -14.15 -7.95
N ASP A 203 -13.71 -13.99 -8.88
CA ASP A 203 -13.21 -15.06 -9.72
C ASP A 203 -12.09 -15.79 -8.98
N LEU A 204 -12.36 -17.03 -8.60
CA LEU A 204 -11.37 -17.83 -7.90
C LEU A 204 -10.51 -18.66 -8.86
N HIS A 205 -10.87 -18.81 -10.13
CA HIS A 205 -10.37 -19.91 -10.97
C HIS A 205 -9.71 -19.48 -12.27
N THR A 206 -10.11 -18.38 -12.91
CA THR A 206 -9.60 -18.06 -14.26
C THR A 206 -8.09 -17.90 -14.28
N VAL A 207 -7.53 -17.16 -13.31
CA VAL A 207 -6.08 -16.95 -13.22
C VAL A 207 -5.36 -18.27 -12.93
N ASP A 208 -5.79 -19.00 -11.90
CA ASP A 208 -5.17 -20.28 -11.52
C ASP A 208 -5.23 -21.31 -12.66
N ASN A 209 -6.36 -21.44 -13.35
CA ASN A 209 -6.53 -22.37 -14.46
C ASN A 209 -5.69 -21.96 -15.68
N GLY A 210 -5.63 -20.66 -15.97
CA GLY A 210 -4.78 -20.13 -17.04
C GLY A 210 -3.30 -20.37 -16.79
N ILE A 211 -2.85 -20.27 -15.54
CA ILE A 211 -1.50 -20.67 -15.13
C ILE A 211 -1.30 -22.17 -15.38
N LEU A 212 -2.22 -23.02 -14.93
CA LEU A 212 -2.12 -24.47 -15.07
C LEU A 212 -2.09 -24.96 -16.53
N GLU A 213 -2.74 -24.26 -17.45
CA GLU A 213 -2.70 -24.54 -18.88
C GLU A 213 -1.29 -24.43 -19.46
N HIS A 214 -0.45 -23.55 -18.90
CA HIS A 214 0.89 -23.25 -19.40
C HIS A 214 2.02 -23.77 -18.51
N LEU A 215 1.78 -23.98 -17.22
CA LEU A 215 2.81 -24.29 -16.23
C LEU A 215 3.60 -25.56 -16.57
N TYR A 216 2.91 -26.70 -16.65
CA TYR A 216 3.57 -27.98 -16.92
C TYR A 216 4.16 -28.09 -18.33
N PRO A 217 3.47 -27.65 -19.41
CA PRO A 217 4.09 -27.62 -20.74
C PRO A 217 5.36 -26.77 -20.80
N THR A 218 5.40 -25.65 -20.06
CA THR A 218 6.59 -24.81 -19.99
C THR A 218 7.71 -25.51 -19.22
N MET A 219 7.42 -26.16 -18.09
CA MET A 219 8.42 -26.93 -17.35
C MET A 219 9.03 -28.07 -18.17
N ASP A 220 8.18 -28.78 -18.92
CA ASP A 220 8.60 -29.88 -19.79
C ASP A 220 9.43 -29.36 -21.00
N SER A 221 9.36 -28.05 -21.29
CA SER A 221 10.23 -27.38 -22.26
C SER A 221 11.53 -26.93 -21.57
N SER A 222 12.68 -27.17 -22.19
CA SER A 222 13.98 -26.68 -21.67
C SER A 222 14.20 -25.18 -21.87
N GLU A 223 13.15 -24.43 -22.26
CA GLU A 223 13.21 -23.06 -22.78
C GLU A 223 13.02 -21.95 -21.73
N TRP A 224 13.43 -22.22 -20.48
CA TRP A 224 13.36 -21.26 -19.38
C TRP A 224 14.56 -21.42 -18.43
N ASP A 225 14.92 -20.32 -17.77
CA ASP A 225 15.93 -20.29 -16.69
C ASP A 225 15.30 -19.78 -15.38
N MET A 226 14.29 -18.93 -15.45
CA MET A 226 13.41 -18.61 -14.33
C MET A 226 11.95 -18.74 -14.76
N LEU A 227 11.16 -19.47 -14.00
CA LEU A 227 9.72 -19.61 -14.17
C LEU A 227 9.01 -18.94 -12.99
N ILE A 228 8.12 -17.99 -13.26
CA ILE A 228 7.33 -17.30 -12.24
C ILE A 228 5.86 -17.62 -12.46
N ALA A 229 5.20 -18.20 -11.45
CA ALA A 229 3.77 -18.49 -11.46
C ALA A 229 3.09 -17.78 -10.27
N HIS A 230 2.20 -16.82 -10.55
CA HIS A 230 1.50 -16.03 -9.53
C HIS A 230 0.01 -16.37 -9.45
N PHE A 231 -0.36 -17.25 -8.50
CA PHE A 231 -1.72 -17.70 -8.25
C PHE A 231 -2.47 -16.74 -7.32
N LEU A 232 -3.73 -16.43 -7.65
CA LEU A 232 -4.57 -15.48 -6.90
C LEU A 232 -5.74 -16.15 -6.17
N GLY A 233 -6.06 -17.41 -6.48
CA GLY A 233 -7.28 -18.04 -6.00
C GLY A 233 -7.40 -18.14 -4.47
N VAL A 234 -6.28 -18.17 -3.74
CA VAL A 234 -6.25 -18.17 -2.26
C VAL A 234 -6.66 -16.80 -1.72
N ASP A 235 -6.01 -15.71 -2.14
CA ASP A 235 -6.38 -14.35 -1.76
C ASP A 235 -7.82 -14.00 -2.15
N HIS A 236 -8.21 -14.27 -3.39
CA HIS A 236 -9.57 -14.03 -3.86
C HIS A 236 -10.61 -14.83 -3.04
N CYS A 237 -10.28 -16.05 -2.61
CA CYS A 237 -11.14 -16.81 -1.71
C CYS A 237 -11.22 -16.17 -0.32
N GLY A 238 -10.11 -15.61 0.18
CA GLY A 238 -10.06 -14.77 1.36
C GLY A 238 -11.07 -13.62 1.28
N HIS A 239 -10.94 -12.73 0.29
CA HIS A 239 -11.86 -11.59 0.12
C HIS A 239 -13.32 -11.98 -0.07
N LYS A 240 -13.57 -13.03 -0.87
CA LYS A 240 -14.93 -13.41 -1.26
C LYS A 240 -15.67 -14.15 -0.15
N HIS A 241 -14.99 -15.04 0.57
CA HIS A 241 -15.62 -16.01 1.46
C HIS A 241 -15.03 -16.03 2.88
N GLY A 242 -13.83 -15.49 3.07
CA GLY A 242 -13.04 -15.63 4.27
C GLY A 242 -12.30 -16.97 4.34
N PRO A 243 -11.24 -17.05 5.16
CA PRO A 243 -10.38 -18.23 5.27
C PRO A 243 -11.09 -19.45 5.88
N HIS A 244 -12.18 -19.24 6.63
CA HIS A 244 -12.95 -20.32 7.26
C HIS A 244 -13.97 -20.98 6.34
N HIS A 245 -13.97 -20.66 5.05
CA HIS A 245 -14.93 -21.23 4.11
C HIS A 245 -14.40 -22.52 3.46
N PRO A 246 -15.23 -23.53 3.16
CA PRO A 246 -14.80 -24.76 2.48
C PRO A 246 -14.14 -24.55 1.10
N GLU A 247 -14.41 -23.42 0.43
CA GLU A 247 -13.71 -23.05 -0.81
C GLU A 247 -12.22 -22.78 -0.59
N MET A 248 -11.84 -22.26 0.59
CA MET A 248 -10.43 -22.08 0.95
C MET A 248 -9.73 -23.44 1.02
N ALA A 249 -10.41 -24.45 1.57
CA ALA A 249 -9.90 -25.81 1.62
C ALA A 249 -9.62 -26.37 0.21
N LYS A 250 -10.55 -26.17 -0.73
CA LYS A 250 -10.38 -26.60 -2.13
C LYS A 250 -9.22 -25.88 -2.80
N LYS A 251 -9.06 -24.58 -2.52
CA LYS A 251 -7.98 -23.76 -3.10
C LYS A 251 -6.61 -24.16 -2.58
N LEU A 252 -6.48 -24.39 -1.28
CA LEU A 252 -5.23 -24.90 -0.70
C LEU A 252 -4.91 -26.31 -1.22
N SER A 253 -5.90 -27.20 -1.32
CA SER A 253 -5.68 -28.52 -1.93
C SER A 253 -5.30 -28.46 -3.41
N GLN A 254 -5.81 -27.48 -4.18
CA GLN A 254 -5.34 -27.22 -5.53
C GLN A 254 -3.85 -26.84 -5.51
N MET A 255 -3.45 -25.92 -4.62
CA MET A 255 -2.05 -25.50 -4.49
C MET A 255 -1.13 -26.66 -4.05
N ASP A 256 -1.59 -27.55 -3.16
CA ASP A 256 -0.84 -28.76 -2.78
C ASP A 256 -0.56 -29.66 -3.99
N GLN A 257 -1.55 -29.85 -4.86
CA GLN A 257 -1.39 -30.60 -6.12
C GLN A 257 -0.44 -29.90 -7.10
N VAL A 258 -0.46 -28.57 -7.14
CA VAL A 258 0.51 -27.80 -7.93
C VAL A 258 1.91 -28.06 -7.42
N ILE A 259 2.15 -27.91 -6.12
CA ILE A 259 3.46 -28.15 -5.48
C ILE A 259 3.95 -29.57 -5.77
N GLN A 260 3.07 -30.57 -5.67
CA GLN A 260 3.39 -31.94 -6.04
C GLN A 260 3.81 -32.07 -7.51
N GLY A 261 3.00 -31.55 -8.43
CA GLY A 261 3.29 -31.63 -9.86
C GLY A 261 4.59 -30.90 -10.25
N LEU A 262 4.97 -29.85 -9.52
CA LEU A 262 6.23 -29.14 -9.68
C LEU A 262 7.39 -30.01 -9.20
N VAL A 263 7.36 -30.49 -7.95
CA VAL A 263 8.43 -31.28 -7.34
C VAL A 263 8.75 -32.52 -8.19
N ASP A 264 7.73 -33.21 -8.71
CA ASP A 264 7.90 -34.40 -9.56
C ASP A 264 8.64 -34.12 -10.90
N ARG A 265 8.79 -32.84 -11.29
CA ARG A 265 9.41 -32.39 -12.55
C ARG A 265 10.73 -31.64 -12.37
N LEU A 266 11.17 -31.38 -11.14
CA LEU A 266 12.40 -30.60 -10.91
C LEU A 266 13.66 -31.41 -11.22
N GLU A 267 14.62 -30.76 -11.87
CA GLU A 267 15.97 -31.28 -12.07
C GLU A 267 16.92 -30.85 -10.93
N ASN A 268 18.04 -31.55 -10.79
CA ASN A 268 19.02 -31.32 -9.70
C ASN A 268 19.64 -29.91 -9.69
N ASP A 269 19.55 -29.17 -10.79
CA ASP A 269 20.08 -27.82 -10.96
C ASP A 269 19.04 -26.71 -10.69
N THR A 270 17.85 -27.09 -10.21
CA THR A 270 16.68 -26.21 -10.08
C THR A 270 16.28 -26.04 -8.62
N LEU A 271 16.11 -24.79 -8.19
CA LEU A 271 15.53 -24.43 -6.90
C LEU A 271 14.03 -24.13 -7.06
N LEU A 272 13.19 -24.70 -6.19
CA LEU A 272 11.78 -24.33 -6.03
C LEU A 272 11.60 -23.42 -4.83
N VAL A 273 10.93 -22.30 -5.05
CA VAL A 273 10.51 -21.34 -4.02
C VAL A 273 9.00 -21.19 -4.11
N VAL A 274 8.29 -21.58 -3.05
CA VAL A 274 6.85 -21.33 -2.90
C VAL A 274 6.67 -20.33 -1.77
N ILE A 275 6.05 -19.19 -2.05
CA ILE A 275 5.96 -18.09 -1.09
C ILE A 275 4.60 -17.40 -1.15
N GLY A 276 4.13 -16.91 0.00
CA GLY A 276 3.08 -15.89 0.09
C GLY A 276 3.68 -14.49 0.12
N ASP A 277 3.09 -13.57 -0.64
CA ASP A 277 3.47 -12.14 -0.61
C ASP A 277 3.02 -11.45 0.68
N HIS A 278 1.87 -11.83 1.22
CA HIS A 278 1.38 -11.48 2.54
C HIS A 278 0.52 -12.61 3.12
N GLY A 279 -0.04 -12.38 4.30
CA GLY A 279 -1.14 -13.17 4.84
C GLY A 279 -2.49 -12.44 4.71
N MET A 280 -3.45 -12.80 5.56
CA MET A 280 -4.78 -12.17 5.59
C MET A 280 -5.39 -12.24 6.98
N THR A 281 -6.25 -11.29 7.31
CA THR A 281 -7.06 -11.30 8.53
C THR A 281 -8.05 -12.47 8.56
N MET A 282 -8.73 -12.67 9.70
CA MET A 282 -9.77 -13.70 9.83
C MET A 282 -11.01 -13.45 8.97
N THR A 283 -11.19 -12.22 8.46
CA THR A 283 -12.26 -11.84 7.52
C THR A 283 -11.83 -11.92 6.07
N GLY A 284 -10.54 -12.17 5.79
CA GLY A 284 -9.99 -12.23 4.43
C GLY A 284 -9.40 -10.93 3.91
N ASP A 285 -9.40 -9.84 4.69
CA ASP A 285 -8.76 -8.58 4.32
C ASP A 285 -7.25 -8.57 4.60
N HIS A 286 -6.51 -7.66 3.97
CA HIS A 286 -5.07 -7.43 4.20
C HIS A 286 -4.68 -5.95 3.93
N GLY A 287 -3.39 -5.62 4.04
CA GLY A 287 -2.84 -4.26 3.85
C GLY A 287 -2.34 -3.60 5.13
N GLY A 288 -2.64 -4.17 6.31
CA GLY A 288 -2.19 -3.73 7.61
C GLY A 288 -0.89 -4.40 8.09
N ASP A 289 -0.70 -4.41 9.41
CA ASP A 289 0.49 -4.90 10.11
C ASP A 289 0.18 -5.98 11.18
N SER A 290 -1.03 -6.55 11.17
CA SER A 290 -1.37 -7.60 12.14
C SER A 290 -0.56 -8.87 11.90
N GLU A 291 -0.34 -9.67 12.94
CA GLU A 291 0.44 -10.90 12.85
C GLU A 291 -0.04 -11.84 11.74
N LEU A 292 -1.35 -11.93 11.50
CA LEU A 292 -1.90 -12.76 10.42
C LEU A 292 -1.69 -12.18 9.03
N GLU A 293 -1.57 -10.86 8.90
CA GLU A 293 -1.32 -10.17 7.63
C GLU A 293 0.17 -10.18 7.27
N ILE A 294 1.07 -10.07 8.25
CA ILE A 294 2.52 -10.05 8.02
C ILE A 294 3.15 -11.45 7.97
N SER A 295 2.44 -12.50 8.39
CA SER A 295 2.99 -13.87 8.46
C SER A 295 2.59 -14.69 7.23
N ALA A 296 3.47 -14.69 6.23
CA ALA A 296 3.33 -15.51 5.03
C ALA A 296 4.16 -16.80 5.13
N ALA A 297 3.78 -17.82 4.37
CA ALA A 297 4.58 -19.04 4.23
C ALA A 297 5.73 -18.82 3.24
N LEU A 298 6.90 -19.40 3.52
CA LEU A 298 8.00 -19.57 2.56
C LEU A 298 8.49 -21.01 2.63
N PHE A 299 8.31 -21.75 1.55
CA PHE A 299 8.78 -23.12 1.39
C PHE A 299 9.85 -23.18 0.31
N LEU A 300 11.00 -23.75 0.67
CA LEU A 300 12.14 -23.96 -0.23
C LEU A 300 12.32 -25.46 -0.46
N TYR A 301 12.60 -25.85 -1.70
CA TYR A 301 12.87 -27.24 -2.07
C TYR A 301 13.89 -27.35 -3.20
N SER A 302 14.74 -28.37 -3.15
CA SER A 302 15.56 -28.80 -4.28
C SER A 302 15.71 -30.33 -4.29
N PRO A 303 15.79 -30.98 -5.47
CA PRO A 303 16.16 -32.39 -5.56
C PRO A 303 17.55 -32.70 -4.98
N THR A 304 18.44 -31.71 -4.92
CA THR A 304 19.73 -31.79 -4.22
C THR A 304 19.60 -31.23 -2.80
N ALA A 305 20.28 -31.87 -1.84
CA ALA A 305 20.18 -31.48 -0.43
C ALA A 305 20.60 -30.03 -0.21
N LEU A 306 19.71 -29.21 0.36
CA LEU A 306 19.89 -27.78 0.62
C LEU A 306 20.48 -27.50 2.01
N PHE A 307 20.00 -28.25 3.01
CA PHE A 307 20.19 -27.96 4.42
C PHE A 307 21.11 -28.97 5.11
N PRO A 308 22.13 -28.52 5.86
CA PRO A 308 23.05 -29.41 6.55
C PRO A 308 22.42 -30.07 7.79
N SER A 309 21.42 -29.43 8.41
CA SER A 309 20.80 -29.84 9.67
C SER A 309 19.38 -30.36 9.47
N ALA A 310 18.97 -31.24 10.40
CA ALA A 310 17.58 -31.68 10.54
C ALA A 310 16.62 -30.48 10.75
N LEU A 311 15.32 -30.73 10.58
CA LEU A 311 14.29 -29.71 10.79
C LEU A 311 14.38 -29.11 12.21
N PRO A 312 14.36 -27.77 12.34
CA PRO A 312 14.28 -27.14 13.64
C PRO A 312 12.95 -27.48 14.32
N GLN A 313 12.93 -27.48 15.65
CA GLN A 313 11.75 -27.81 16.43
C GLN A 313 10.60 -26.82 16.19
N GLU A 314 10.94 -25.55 15.98
CA GLU A 314 10.01 -24.49 15.60
C GLU A 314 10.43 -23.91 14.25
N PRO A 315 9.48 -23.58 13.35
CA PRO A 315 9.80 -22.95 12.08
C PRO A 315 10.51 -21.61 12.27
N GLU A 316 11.58 -21.40 11.52
CA GLU A 316 12.37 -20.17 11.60
C GLU A 316 11.62 -18.98 10.99
N ILE A 317 11.81 -17.81 11.61
CA ILE A 317 11.20 -16.55 11.16
C ILE A 317 12.23 -15.78 10.34
N VAL A 318 11.90 -15.49 9.09
CA VAL A 318 12.78 -14.77 8.16
C VAL A 318 12.05 -13.56 7.59
N PRO A 319 12.68 -12.36 7.58
CA PRO A 319 12.12 -11.21 6.89
C PRO A 319 12.06 -11.47 5.38
N GLN A 320 10.94 -11.13 4.75
CA GLN A 320 10.65 -11.48 3.36
C GLN A 320 11.73 -10.97 2.38
N ILE A 321 12.29 -9.78 2.65
CA ILE A 321 13.35 -9.17 1.84
C ILE A 321 14.68 -9.95 1.85
N ASN A 322 14.89 -10.88 2.79
CA ASN A 322 16.07 -11.74 2.84
C ASN A 322 16.14 -12.73 1.67
N LEU A 323 15.00 -12.99 1.00
CA LEU A 323 14.95 -13.90 -0.14
C LEU A 323 15.76 -13.37 -1.33
N VAL A 324 15.73 -12.07 -1.60
CA VAL A 324 16.38 -11.45 -2.76
C VAL A 324 17.90 -11.63 -2.80
N PRO A 325 18.67 -11.25 -1.76
CA PRO A 325 20.12 -11.42 -1.78
C PRO A 325 20.52 -12.90 -1.77
N THR A 326 19.69 -13.74 -1.15
CA THR A 326 19.87 -15.19 -1.12
C THR A 326 19.75 -15.79 -2.52
N LEU A 327 18.65 -15.52 -3.22
CA LEU A 327 18.43 -16.02 -4.59
C LEU A 327 19.45 -15.45 -5.58
N ALA A 328 19.82 -14.17 -5.44
CA ALA A 328 20.84 -13.56 -6.29
C ALA A 328 22.16 -14.35 -6.21
N LEU A 329 22.68 -14.61 -5.01
CA LEU A 329 23.94 -15.34 -4.87
C LEU A 329 23.82 -16.82 -5.24
N LEU A 330 22.70 -17.49 -4.89
CA LEU A 330 22.48 -18.91 -5.26
C LEU A 330 22.41 -19.12 -6.77
N LEU A 331 21.92 -18.13 -7.53
CA LEU A 331 21.86 -18.15 -8.99
C LEU A 331 23.14 -17.60 -9.66
N GLY A 332 24.12 -17.17 -8.87
CA GLY A 332 25.37 -16.60 -9.37
C GLY A 332 25.18 -15.23 -10.05
N LEU A 333 24.25 -14.42 -9.55
CA LEU A 333 23.93 -13.06 -9.98
C LEU A 333 24.50 -12.03 -8.98
N PRO A 334 24.60 -10.74 -9.35
CA PRO A 334 24.92 -9.71 -8.38
C PRO A 334 23.67 -9.41 -7.54
N ILE A 335 23.86 -9.08 -6.26
CA ILE A 335 22.75 -8.67 -5.39
C ILE A 335 22.24 -7.31 -5.88
N PRO A 336 20.92 -7.10 -6.07
CA PRO A 336 20.36 -5.83 -6.50
C PRO A 336 20.86 -4.65 -5.66
N PHE A 337 21.18 -3.53 -6.32
CA PHE A 337 21.88 -2.41 -5.69
C PHE A 337 21.18 -1.86 -4.44
N GLY A 338 19.85 -1.74 -4.46
CA GLY A 338 19.06 -1.19 -3.35
C GLY A 338 18.68 -2.19 -2.26
N ASN A 339 19.16 -3.45 -2.34
CA ASN A 339 18.84 -4.47 -1.37
C ASN A 339 19.35 -4.09 0.03
N ILE A 340 18.53 -4.33 1.05
CA ILE A 340 18.91 -4.26 2.47
C ILE A 340 18.62 -5.57 3.23
N GLY A 341 18.17 -6.61 2.52
CA GLY A 341 17.99 -7.94 3.09
C GLY A 341 19.31 -8.60 3.48
N GLU A 342 19.23 -9.53 4.43
CA GLU A 342 20.31 -10.41 4.88
C GLU A 342 20.19 -11.76 4.17
N VAL A 343 21.30 -12.31 3.66
CA VAL A 343 21.29 -13.67 3.09
C VAL A 343 20.88 -14.72 4.13
N MET A 344 20.07 -15.70 3.70
CA MET A 344 19.72 -16.88 4.50
C MET A 344 20.94 -17.81 4.57
N VAL A 345 21.77 -17.58 5.59
CA VAL A 345 23.14 -18.10 5.67
C VAL A 345 23.26 -19.63 5.58
N GLU A 346 22.27 -20.37 6.10
CA GLU A 346 22.28 -21.83 6.09
C GLU A 346 22.23 -22.44 4.67
N LEU A 347 21.71 -21.71 3.67
CA LEU A 347 21.67 -22.16 2.28
C LEU A 347 23.05 -22.11 1.58
N PHE A 348 24.06 -21.56 2.24
CA PHE A 348 25.43 -21.46 1.75
C PHE A 348 26.38 -22.46 2.43
N SER A 349 25.85 -23.47 3.13
CA SER A 349 26.63 -24.59 3.67
C SER A 349 26.96 -25.65 2.61
N VAL A 350 28.14 -26.25 2.71
CA VAL A 350 28.56 -27.37 1.86
C VAL A 350 27.99 -28.65 2.45
N VAL A 351 27.01 -29.26 1.77
CA VAL A 351 26.31 -30.47 2.25
C VAL A 351 27.06 -31.76 1.88
N GLU A 352 27.77 -31.77 0.75
CA GLU A 352 28.43 -32.99 0.21
C GLU A 352 29.85 -33.22 0.76
N ASP A 353 30.49 -32.20 1.35
CA ASP A 353 31.81 -32.29 2.00
C ASP A 353 31.74 -31.67 3.42
N PRO A 354 31.55 -32.49 4.47
CA PRO A 354 31.22 -32.05 5.83
C PRO A 354 32.44 -31.49 6.59
N GLN A 355 33.32 -30.75 5.93
CA GLN A 355 34.36 -29.98 6.61
C GLN A 355 33.74 -28.72 7.21
N PRO A 356 33.69 -28.55 8.55
CA PRO A 356 33.04 -27.40 9.18
C PRO A 356 33.60 -26.06 8.69
N HIS A 357 34.90 -26.01 8.41
CA HIS A 357 35.60 -24.84 7.90
C HIS A 357 35.15 -24.40 6.50
N SER A 358 34.86 -25.34 5.57
CA SER A 358 34.46 -24.98 4.20
C SER A 358 33.06 -24.36 4.18
N SER A 359 32.15 -24.90 4.99
CA SER A 359 30.82 -24.34 5.22
C SER A 359 30.88 -22.96 5.87
N ALA A 360 31.64 -22.81 6.96
CA ALA A 360 31.80 -21.51 7.63
C ALA A 360 32.39 -20.45 6.68
N LEU A 361 33.35 -20.83 5.83
CA LEU A 361 33.95 -19.93 4.85
C LEU A 361 32.94 -19.52 3.76
N ALA A 362 32.15 -20.45 3.23
CA ALA A 362 31.12 -20.15 2.22
C ALA A 362 30.03 -19.22 2.77
N GLN A 363 29.58 -19.47 4.01
CA GLN A 363 28.66 -18.61 4.75
C GLN A 363 29.22 -17.21 4.97
N ALA A 364 30.45 -17.11 5.49
CA ALA A 364 31.13 -15.82 5.68
C ALA A 364 31.32 -15.08 4.36
N SER A 365 31.63 -15.78 3.27
CA SER A 365 31.77 -15.19 1.93
C SER A 365 30.46 -14.58 1.43
N ALA A 366 29.35 -15.31 1.54
CA ALA A 366 28.03 -14.83 1.11
C ALA A 366 27.59 -13.58 1.92
N LEU A 367 27.75 -13.61 3.25
CA LEU A 367 27.46 -12.48 4.13
C LEU A 367 28.38 -11.29 3.85
N HIS A 368 29.65 -11.51 3.54
CA HIS A 368 30.59 -10.44 3.24
C HIS A 368 30.23 -9.73 1.93
N LEU A 369 29.88 -10.48 0.87
CA LEU A 369 29.38 -9.91 -0.38
C LEU A 369 28.09 -9.10 -0.19
N ASN A 370 27.16 -9.63 0.59
CA ASN A 370 25.91 -8.94 0.93
C ASN A 370 26.19 -7.65 1.72
N ALA A 371 27.07 -7.69 2.73
CA ALA A 371 27.45 -6.53 3.51
C ALA A 371 28.20 -5.47 2.69
N GLN A 372 29.06 -5.88 1.75
CA GLN A 372 29.73 -4.96 0.82
C GLN A 372 28.70 -4.24 -0.07
N GLN A 373 27.75 -4.97 -0.65
CA GLN A 373 26.68 -4.36 -1.46
C GLN A 373 25.85 -3.37 -0.63
N VAL A 374 25.44 -3.75 0.58
CA VAL A 374 24.66 -2.87 1.47
C VAL A 374 25.47 -1.62 1.87
N SER A 375 26.76 -1.78 2.17
CA SER A 375 27.65 -0.65 2.48
C SER A 375 27.78 0.33 1.31
N ARG A 376 27.93 -0.20 0.07
CA ARG A 376 27.95 0.60 -1.17
C ARG A 376 26.64 1.36 -1.40
N PHE A 377 25.51 0.70 -1.15
CA PHE A 377 24.19 1.32 -1.19
C PHE A 377 24.08 2.48 -0.19
N LEU A 378 24.40 2.24 1.08
CA LEU A 378 24.32 3.25 2.14
C LEU A 378 25.21 4.47 1.87
N HIS A 379 26.41 4.26 1.33
CA HIS A 379 27.29 5.37 0.95
C HIS A 379 26.63 6.26 -0.12
N THR A 380 26.00 5.65 -1.12
CA THR A 380 25.33 6.38 -2.21
C THR A 380 24.05 7.05 -1.71
N TYR A 381 23.24 6.33 -0.92
CA TYR A 381 21.99 6.81 -0.37
C TYR A 381 22.20 7.97 0.60
N SER A 382 23.15 7.87 1.53
CA SER A 382 23.45 8.95 2.49
C SER A 382 24.05 10.21 1.85
N ALA A 383 24.65 10.08 0.66
CA ALA A 383 25.10 11.23 -0.12
C ALA A 383 23.92 11.93 -0.84
N ALA A 384 22.89 11.17 -1.22
CA ALA A 384 21.72 11.69 -1.93
C ALA A 384 20.58 12.14 -1.00
N ALA A 385 20.43 11.50 0.16
CA ALA A 385 19.36 11.71 1.14
C ALA A 385 19.93 11.99 2.54
N GLN A 386 19.35 12.98 3.25
CA GLN A 386 19.77 13.41 4.58
C GLN A 386 18.84 12.92 5.71
N ASP A 387 18.21 11.77 5.52
CA ASP A 387 17.19 11.17 6.39
C ASP A 387 17.75 10.07 7.33
N LEU A 388 18.97 9.58 7.07
CA LEU A 388 19.63 8.58 7.90
C LEU A 388 20.26 9.15 9.18
N GLN A 389 20.26 8.34 10.25
CA GLN A 389 20.86 8.71 11.53
C GLN A 389 22.40 8.66 11.47
N ILE A 390 23.06 9.83 11.33
CA ILE A 390 24.51 9.94 11.15
C ILE A 390 25.33 9.16 12.20
N LYS A 391 24.94 9.24 13.49
CA LYS A 391 25.65 8.54 14.57
C LYS A 391 25.59 7.01 14.41
N GLU A 392 24.41 6.51 14.09
CA GLU A 392 24.18 5.08 13.92
C GLU A 392 24.84 4.56 12.64
N LEU A 393 24.75 5.34 11.55
CA LEU A 393 25.46 5.05 10.30
C LEU A 393 26.98 4.92 10.52
N HIS A 394 27.61 5.84 11.25
CA HIS A 394 29.04 5.72 11.58
C HIS A 394 29.36 4.51 12.46
N ARG A 395 28.50 4.17 13.43
CA ARG A 395 28.65 2.97 14.26
C ARG A 395 28.64 1.70 13.39
N LEU A 396 27.68 1.60 12.48
CA LEU A 396 27.53 0.47 11.56
C LEU A 396 28.67 0.40 10.54
N GLN A 397 29.13 1.53 10.00
CA GLN A 397 30.30 1.59 9.11
C GLN A 397 31.58 1.10 9.79
N ASN A 398 31.78 1.45 11.07
CA ASN A 398 32.92 0.96 11.86
C ASN A 398 32.83 -0.55 12.09
N LEU A 399 31.64 -1.06 12.43
CA LEU A 399 31.40 -2.51 12.58
C LEU A 399 31.70 -3.26 11.28
N PHE A 400 31.19 -2.77 10.15
CA PHE A 400 31.46 -3.35 8.83
C PHE A 400 32.95 -3.32 8.48
N SER A 401 33.63 -2.19 8.70
CA SER A 401 35.06 -2.05 8.38
C SER A 401 35.91 -3.02 9.19
N LYS A 402 35.58 -3.20 10.49
CA LYS A 402 36.23 -4.18 11.36
C LYS A 402 35.98 -5.61 10.86
N ALA A 403 34.72 -6.01 10.69
CA ALA A 403 34.35 -7.36 10.26
C ALA A 403 34.96 -7.72 8.89
N SER A 404 34.98 -6.75 7.96
CA SER A 404 35.59 -6.92 6.63
C SER A 404 37.11 -7.08 6.70
N ALA A 405 37.80 -6.34 7.58
CA ALA A 405 39.24 -6.50 7.79
C ALA A 405 39.56 -7.86 8.42
N ASP A 406 38.75 -8.32 9.37
CA ASP A 406 38.90 -9.62 10.04
C ASP A 406 38.69 -10.77 9.05
N TYR A 407 37.66 -10.68 8.21
CA TYR A 407 37.43 -11.62 7.11
C TYR A 407 38.62 -11.69 6.14
N GLN A 408 39.14 -10.56 5.68
CA GLN A 408 40.29 -10.51 4.76
C GLN A 408 41.55 -11.11 5.37
N ARG A 409 41.78 -10.91 6.67
CA ARG A 409 42.90 -11.55 7.40
C ARG A 409 42.76 -13.07 7.45
N LEU A 410 41.54 -13.58 7.68
CA LEU A 410 41.26 -15.01 7.73
C LEU A 410 41.44 -15.70 6.36
N LEU A 411 41.14 -15.00 5.26
CA LEU A 411 41.42 -15.51 3.91
C LEU A 411 42.91 -15.72 3.64
N GLN A 412 43.79 -14.92 4.26
CA GLN A 412 45.24 -14.99 4.06
C GLN A 412 45.94 -15.98 5.02
N SER A 413 45.35 -16.25 6.19
CA SER A 413 45.94 -17.12 7.21
C SER A 413 44.90 -18.07 7.81
N PRO A 414 44.70 -19.27 7.24
CA PRO A 414 43.62 -20.20 7.62
C PRO A 414 43.84 -20.98 8.94
N GLN A 415 44.88 -20.69 9.74
CA GLN A 415 45.10 -21.40 11.01
C GLN A 415 44.10 -20.95 12.11
N GLY A 416 43.37 -21.91 12.70
CA GLY A 416 42.40 -21.62 13.78
C GLY A 416 41.14 -20.87 13.33
N ALA A 417 40.85 -20.90 12.03
CA ALA A 417 39.91 -19.97 11.39
C ALA A 417 38.43 -20.21 11.68
N GLU A 418 37.99 -21.38 12.13
CA GLU A 418 36.54 -21.66 12.28
C GLU A 418 35.83 -20.77 13.30
N ALA A 419 36.32 -20.72 14.55
CA ALA A 419 35.72 -19.87 15.59
C ALA A 419 35.82 -18.37 15.24
N ALA A 420 36.88 -17.99 14.54
CA ALA A 420 37.06 -16.63 14.04
C ALA A 420 36.10 -16.30 12.90
N LEU A 421 35.86 -17.24 11.97
CA LEU A 421 34.86 -17.11 10.90
C LEU A 421 33.45 -16.98 11.49
N GLN A 422 33.12 -17.75 12.52
CA GLN A 422 31.83 -17.63 13.20
C GLN A 422 31.64 -16.25 13.86
N THR A 423 32.72 -15.69 14.39
CA THR A 423 32.72 -14.32 14.93
C THR A 423 32.46 -13.30 13.81
N VAL A 424 33.15 -13.43 12.66
CA VAL A 424 32.95 -12.57 11.48
C VAL A 424 31.52 -12.69 10.94
N ILE A 425 30.97 -13.90 10.82
CA ILE A 425 29.57 -14.15 10.43
C ILE A 425 28.64 -13.35 11.34
N THR A 426 28.82 -13.46 12.65
CA THR A 426 27.98 -12.77 13.64
C THR A 426 28.07 -11.25 13.49
N GLU A 427 29.27 -10.70 13.31
CA GLU A 427 29.46 -9.25 13.13
C GLU A 427 28.85 -8.73 11.82
N LEU A 428 28.96 -9.48 10.72
CA LEU A 428 28.33 -9.13 9.44
C LEU A 428 26.81 -9.16 9.53
N GLN A 429 26.23 -10.16 10.20
CA GLN A 429 24.78 -10.21 10.47
C GLN A 429 24.33 -9.04 11.35
N GLN A 430 25.10 -8.70 12.40
CA GLN A 430 24.82 -7.53 13.23
C GLN A 430 24.83 -6.22 12.41
N PHE A 431 25.77 -6.08 11.48
CA PHE A 431 25.79 -4.95 10.55
C PHE A 431 24.52 -4.94 9.68
N LEU A 432 24.22 -6.02 8.96
CA LEU A 432 23.06 -6.09 8.05
C LEU A 432 21.74 -5.83 8.78
N ARG A 433 21.52 -6.46 9.95
CA ARG A 433 20.34 -6.25 10.79
C ARG A 433 20.26 -4.84 11.34
N GLY A 434 21.40 -4.27 11.75
CA GLY A 434 21.49 -2.90 12.24
C GLY A 434 21.15 -1.88 11.15
N VAL A 435 21.63 -2.10 9.92
CA VAL A 435 21.28 -1.28 8.76
C VAL A 435 19.79 -1.35 8.48
N ARG A 436 19.20 -2.56 8.41
CA ARG A 436 17.76 -2.70 8.21
C ARG A 436 16.96 -1.97 9.28
N ALA A 437 17.32 -2.15 10.56
CA ALA A 437 16.66 -1.47 11.66
C ALA A 437 16.76 0.06 11.56
N MET A 438 17.94 0.59 11.21
CA MET A 438 18.14 2.02 10.97
C MET A 438 17.28 2.52 9.79
N CYS A 439 17.23 1.80 8.68
CA CYS A 439 16.41 2.14 7.52
C CYS A 439 14.91 2.12 7.85
N ILE A 440 14.41 1.10 8.54
CA ILE A 440 13.03 1.05 9.04
C ILE A 440 12.75 2.26 9.92
N GLU A 441 13.63 2.56 10.88
CA GLU A 441 13.42 3.66 11.80
C GLU A 441 13.44 5.03 11.10
N SER A 442 14.33 5.22 10.12
CA SER A 442 14.47 6.47 9.36
C SER A 442 13.36 6.67 8.34
N TRP A 443 12.99 5.65 7.59
CA TRP A 443 11.94 5.76 6.57
C TRP A 443 10.55 5.79 7.19
N ALA A 444 10.37 5.24 8.40
CA ALA A 444 9.16 5.41 9.21
C ALA A 444 9.09 6.75 9.98
N ARG A 445 9.94 7.75 9.68
CA ARG A 445 9.89 9.06 10.35
C ARG A 445 8.91 10.01 9.67
N PHE A 446 7.96 10.42 10.49
CA PHE A 446 7.01 11.48 10.20
C PHE A 446 7.66 12.83 10.52
N SER A 447 7.71 13.76 9.56
CA SER A 447 8.33 15.08 9.77
C SER A 447 7.47 15.98 10.68
N LEU A 448 7.88 16.17 11.94
CA LEU A 448 7.16 17.00 12.92
C LEU A 448 7.10 18.50 12.55
N SER A 449 8.03 19.01 11.74
CA SER A 449 8.14 20.42 11.37
C SER A 449 6.97 20.91 10.51
N PHE A 450 6.41 20.06 9.64
CA PHE A 450 5.25 20.38 8.82
C PHE A 450 3.90 20.27 9.58
N LEU A 451 3.89 19.55 10.70
CA LEU A 451 2.73 19.41 11.61
C LEU A 451 2.42 20.72 12.36
N LEU A 452 3.45 21.47 12.74
CA LEU A 452 3.33 22.73 13.50
C LEU A 452 2.84 23.91 12.65
N LEU A 453 3.14 23.91 11.35
CA LEU A 453 2.73 24.98 10.43
C LEU A 453 1.21 24.94 10.15
N HIS A 454 0.57 23.78 10.26
CA HIS A 454 -0.86 23.58 10.08
C HIS A 454 -1.71 24.11 11.26
N LEU A 455 -1.21 23.97 12.49
CA LEU A 455 -1.90 24.44 13.69
C LEU A 455 -2.02 25.98 13.72
N LEU A 456 -1.11 26.68 13.05
CA LEU A 456 -1.08 28.15 13.00
C LEU A 456 -1.99 28.76 11.92
N ALA A 457 -2.50 27.97 10.98
CA ALA A 457 -3.36 28.46 9.89
C ALA A 457 -4.88 28.39 10.19
N ALA A 458 -5.28 27.83 11.34
CA ALA A 458 -6.66 27.43 11.62
C ALA A 458 -7.46 28.38 12.54
N GLY A 459 -7.16 29.67 12.59
CA GLY A 459 -7.86 30.54 13.54
C GLY A 459 -7.93 32.02 13.20
N ILE A 460 -8.95 32.45 12.45
CA ILE A 460 -9.60 33.75 12.65
C ILE A 460 -11.11 33.58 12.38
N SER A 461 -11.92 33.79 13.41
CA SER A 461 -13.39 33.82 13.32
C SER A 461 -13.84 35.27 13.17
N ILE A 462 -14.60 35.59 12.12
CA ILE A 462 -15.28 36.88 11.96
C ILE A 462 -16.77 36.60 11.86
N THR A 463 -17.52 36.92 12.90
CA THR A 463 -18.98 36.97 12.87
C THR A 463 -19.42 38.42 12.71
N THR A 464 -20.23 38.69 11.70
CA THR A 464 -21.11 39.88 11.67
C THR A 464 -22.55 39.39 11.48
N PRO A 465 -23.50 39.81 12.33
CA PRO A 465 -24.89 39.43 12.18
C PRO A 465 -25.52 40.17 10.99
N GLY A 466 -26.15 39.42 10.09
CA GLY A 466 -26.88 39.94 8.94
C GLY A 466 -28.09 39.07 8.58
N PRO A 467 -29.01 39.58 7.74
CA PRO A 467 -30.32 38.96 7.46
C PRO A 467 -30.27 37.61 6.70
N PHE A 468 -29.11 37.20 6.22
CA PHE A 468 -28.89 35.97 5.45
C PHE A 468 -27.89 35.04 6.15
N THR A 469 -28.11 34.73 7.43
CA THR A 469 -27.16 33.95 8.23
C THR A 469 -27.63 32.50 8.43
N VAL A 470 -26.89 31.56 7.84
CA VAL A 470 -27.03 30.13 8.19
C VAL A 470 -26.29 29.89 9.51
N PRO A 471 -26.94 29.32 10.53
CA PRO A 471 -26.30 29.12 11.82
C PRO A 471 -25.29 27.97 11.78
N TRP A 472 -24.26 28.03 12.62
CA TRP A 472 -23.18 27.03 12.64
C TRP A 472 -23.68 25.62 12.90
N GLN A 473 -24.66 25.45 13.80
CA GLN A 473 -25.24 24.13 14.06
C GLN A 473 -25.86 23.49 12.82
N ALA A 474 -26.45 24.27 11.92
CA ALA A 474 -27.03 23.74 10.68
C ALA A 474 -25.94 23.28 9.71
N VAL A 475 -24.87 24.06 9.55
CA VAL A 475 -23.73 23.69 8.70
C VAL A 475 -23.01 22.46 9.25
N SER A 476 -22.78 22.40 10.57
CA SER A 476 -22.17 21.24 11.22
C SER A 476 -23.04 19.99 11.12
N ALA A 477 -24.35 20.10 11.36
CA ALA A 477 -25.28 18.98 11.18
C ALA A 477 -25.30 18.50 9.71
N TRP A 478 -25.25 19.43 8.75
CA TRP A 478 -25.21 19.10 7.33
C TRP A 478 -23.94 18.34 6.93
N ALA A 479 -22.77 18.78 7.41
CA ALA A 479 -21.52 18.06 7.22
C ALA A 479 -21.53 16.68 7.90
N LEU A 480 -22.05 16.59 9.13
CA LEU A 480 -22.21 15.32 9.84
C LEU A 480 -23.16 14.36 9.14
N MET A 481 -24.23 14.85 8.51
CA MET A 481 -25.13 14.01 7.70
C MET A 481 -24.41 13.41 6.49
N ALA A 482 -23.49 14.14 5.85
CA ALA A 482 -22.67 13.59 4.76
C ALA A 482 -21.83 12.40 5.24
N THR A 483 -21.18 12.54 6.40
CA THR A 483 -20.40 11.49 7.05
C THR A 483 -21.29 10.32 7.51
N GLN A 484 -22.44 10.59 8.15
CA GLN A 484 -23.36 9.56 8.59
C GLN A 484 -23.94 8.77 7.40
N THR A 485 -24.21 9.47 6.29
CA THR A 485 -24.73 8.83 5.07
C THR A 485 -23.68 7.91 4.45
N PHE A 486 -22.40 8.31 4.46
CA PHE A 486 -21.28 7.45 4.05
C PHE A 486 -21.30 6.13 4.82
N TYR A 487 -21.38 6.17 6.16
CA TYR A 487 -21.45 4.96 6.97
C TYR A 487 -22.75 4.17 6.79
N SER A 488 -23.89 4.85 6.68
CA SER A 488 -25.20 4.21 6.52
C SER A 488 -25.35 3.43 5.22
N THR A 489 -24.57 3.79 4.20
CA THR A 489 -24.51 3.09 2.91
C THR A 489 -23.53 1.92 2.92
N GLY A 490 -22.97 1.57 4.09
CA GLY A 490 -22.07 0.43 4.28
C GLY A 490 -20.59 0.76 4.04
N HIS A 491 -20.26 1.98 3.62
CA HIS A 491 -18.87 2.35 3.37
C HIS A 491 -18.06 2.48 4.66
N GLN A 492 -16.79 2.09 4.58
CA GLN A 492 -15.81 2.26 5.64
C GLN A 492 -14.57 2.97 5.07
N PRO A 493 -13.89 3.83 5.86
CA PRO A 493 -12.76 4.60 5.38
C PRO A 493 -11.45 3.79 5.48
N VAL A 494 -11.46 2.58 4.91
CA VAL A 494 -10.33 1.65 4.82
C VAL A 494 -10.28 1.08 3.41
N PHE A 495 -9.09 0.89 2.85
CA PHE A 495 -8.93 0.46 1.44
C PHE A 495 -9.60 -0.89 1.10
N PRO A 496 -9.54 -1.92 1.96
CA PRO A 496 -10.18 -3.21 1.66
C PRO A 496 -11.72 -3.12 1.57
N ALA A 497 -12.33 -2.17 2.28
CA ALA A 497 -13.77 -1.98 2.30
C ALA A 497 -14.30 -1.13 1.13
N ILE A 498 -13.45 -0.74 0.18
CA ILE A 498 -13.90 -0.03 -1.02
C ILE A 498 -14.83 -0.94 -1.83
N HIS A 499 -15.98 -0.40 -2.19
CA HIS A 499 -16.99 -1.07 -3.00
C HIS A 499 -16.56 -1.15 -4.47
N TRP A 500 -15.55 -1.97 -4.76
CA TRP A 500 -14.98 -2.13 -6.11
C TRP A 500 -16.00 -2.61 -7.14
N HIS A 501 -17.10 -3.25 -6.71
CA HIS A 501 -18.21 -3.64 -7.58
C HIS A 501 -18.85 -2.46 -8.33
N ALA A 502 -18.76 -1.24 -7.80
CA ALA A 502 -19.25 -0.03 -8.46
C ALA A 502 -18.60 0.19 -9.83
N ALA A 503 -17.35 -0.27 -10.02
CA ALA A 503 -16.67 -0.22 -11.31
C ALA A 503 -17.47 -0.92 -12.42
N PHE A 504 -18.23 -1.97 -12.11
CA PHE A 504 -18.88 -2.84 -13.11
C PHE A 504 -20.36 -2.55 -13.32
N VAL A 505 -20.91 -1.52 -12.66
CA VAL A 505 -22.32 -1.15 -12.80
C VAL A 505 -22.60 -0.68 -14.23
N GLY A 506 -23.39 -1.46 -14.97
CA GLY A 506 -23.66 -1.24 -16.39
C GLY A 506 -22.66 -1.86 -17.37
N PHE A 507 -21.61 -2.54 -16.86
CA PHE A 507 -20.51 -3.11 -17.66
C PHE A 507 -20.10 -4.49 -17.11
N PRO A 508 -20.93 -5.53 -17.26
CA PRO A 508 -20.69 -6.86 -16.66
C PRO A 508 -19.49 -7.61 -17.27
N GLU A 509 -19.07 -7.26 -18.49
CA GLU A 509 -17.89 -7.84 -19.17
C GLU A 509 -16.59 -7.03 -18.93
N GLY A 510 -16.63 -6.01 -18.07
CA GLY A 510 -15.50 -5.12 -17.81
C GLY A 510 -15.37 -3.95 -18.80
N HIS A 511 -14.27 -3.21 -18.68
CA HIS A 511 -14.05 -1.91 -19.37
C HIS A 511 -12.97 -1.94 -20.46
N GLY A 512 -12.62 -3.11 -21.00
CA GLY A 512 -11.50 -3.25 -21.92
C GLY A 512 -10.20 -2.71 -21.31
N SER A 513 -9.42 -1.92 -22.06
CA SER A 513 -8.15 -1.32 -21.59
C SER A 513 -8.31 0.02 -20.86
N SER A 514 -9.53 0.44 -20.55
CA SER A 514 -9.82 1.78 -20.04
C SER A 514 -10.07 1.79 -18.53
N THR A 515 -9.16 2.39 -17.78
CA THR A 515 -9.21 2.45 -16.29
C THR A 515 -9.95 3.68 -15.74
N TRP A 516 -10.14 4.73 -16.54
CA TRP A 516 -10.71 6.01 -16.05
C TRP A 516 -12.18 5.90 -15.65
N LEU A 517 -12.99 5.19 -16.43
CA LEU A 517 -14.43 5.02 -16.17
C LEU A 517 -14.70 4.14 -14.94
N PRO A 518 -14.05 2.97 -14.77
CA PRO A 518 -14.06 2.23 -13.51
C PRO A 518 -13.71 3.10 -12.30
N ALA A 519 -12.62 3.86 -12.39
CA ALA A 519 -12.15 4.72 -11.30
C ALA A 519 -13.17 5.82 -10.96
N LEU A 520 -13.79 6.43 -11.97
CA LEU A 520 -14.86 7.42 -11.78
C LEU A 520 -16.07 6.81 -11.08
N LEU A 521 -16.52 5.62 -11.49
CA LEU A 521 -17.68 4.96 -10.90
C LEU A 521 -17.43 4.55 -9.44
N VAL A 522 -16.25 4.01 -9.14
CA VAL A 522 -15.85 3.67 -7.77
C VAL A 522 -15.74 4.92 -6.92
N GLY A 523 -15.10 5.98 -7.43
CA GLY A 523 -14.98 7.26 -6.74
C GLY A 523 -16.34 7.91 -6.48
N ALA A 524 -17.22 7.93 -7.49
CA ALA A 524 -18.57 8.46 -7.37
C ALA A 524 -19.40 7.70 -6.35
N ASN A 525 -19.33 6.36 -6.33
CA ASN A 525 -20.01 5.53 -5.33
C ASN A 525 -19.45 5.80 -3.92
N THR A 526 -18.13 5.82 -3.77
CA THR A 526 -17.45 5.96 -2.47
C THR A 526 -17.69 7.33 -1.83
N PHE A 527 -17.69 8.39 -2.63
CA PHE A 527 -17.85 9.77 -2.16
C PHE A 527 -19.22 10.37 -2.49
N ALA A 528 -20.22 9.53 -2.83
CA ALA A 528 -21.57 9.97 -3.22
C ALA A 528 -22.19 10.89 -2.16
N SER A 529 -22.10 10.53 -0.89
CA SER A 529 -22.66 11.33 0.20
C SER A 529 -21.99 12.71 0.29
N HIS A 530 -20.66 12.74 0.30
CA HIS A 530 -19.87 13.97 0.35
C HIS A 530 -20.23 14.90 -0.82
N LEU A 531 -20.33 14.35 -2.04
CA LEU A 531 -20.70 15.11 -3.22
C LEU A 531 -22.14 15.65 -3.13
N LEU A 532 -23.12 14.83 -2.77
CA LEU A 532 -24.54 15.21 -2.69
C LEU A 532 -24.76 16.34 -1.68
N PHE A 533 -24.23 16.19 -0.47
CA PHE A 533 -24.38 17.20 0.59
C PHE A 533 -23.58 18.47 0.28
N ALA A 534 -22.42 18.37 -0.39
CA ALA A 534 -21.68 19.55 -0.82
C ALA A 534 -22.41 20.36 -1.90
N VAL A 535 -22.91 19.70 -2.95
CA VAL A 535 -23.71 20.36 -4.00
C VAL A 535 -24.99 20.95 -3.43
N GLY A 536 -25.62 20.26 -2.47
CA GLY A 536 -26.82 20.71 -1.78
C GLY A 536 -26.59 21.76 -0.70
N CYS A 537 -25.34 22.09 -0.34
CA CYS A 537 -25.03 23.02 0.75
C CYS A 537 -25.76 24.38 0.64
N PRO A 538 -25.85 25.03 -0.55
CA PRO A 538 -26.58 26.28 -0.70
C PRO A 538 -28.07 26.22 -0.32
N LEU A 539 -28.68 25.03 -0.28
CA LEU A 539 -30.05 24.85 0.17
C LEU A 539 -30.23 25.28 1.63
N LEU A 540 -29.21 25.18 2.48
CA LEU A 540 -29.27 25.67 3.86
C LEU A 540 -29.57 27.18 3.95
N LEU A 541 -29.13 27.94 2.95
CA LEU A 541 -29.43 29.36 2.85
C LEU A 541 -30.85 29.60 2.32
N LEU A 542 -31.34 28.77 1.40
CA LEU A 542 -32.62 28.97 0.70
C LEU A 542 -33.82 28.32 1.43
N TRP A 543 -33.60 27.27 2.21
CA TRP A 543 -34.62 26.43 2.82
C TRP A 543 -35.55 27.16 3.80
N PRO A 544 -35.05 28.01 4.73
CA PRO A 544 -35.93 28.76 5.63
C PRO A 544 -36.97 29.60 4.88
N PHE A 545 -36.57 30.18 3.75
CA PHE A 545 -37.43 31.04 2.95
C PHE A 545 -38.49 30.29 2.14
N LEU A 546 -38.25 29.03 1.78
CA LEU A 546 -39.27 28.18 1.15
C LEU A 546 -40.40 27.83 2.14
N CYS A 547 -40.04 27.58 3.40
CA CYS A 547 -40.97 27.23 4.48
C CYS A 547 -41.85 28.42 4.93
N GLU A 548 -41.36 29.66 4.81
CA GLU A 548 -42.13 30.87 5.15
C GLU A 548 -43.37 31.08 4.26
N SER A 549 -43.40 30.52 3.05
CA SER A 549 -44.48 30.75 2.08
C SER A 549 -45.81 30.04 2.36
N GLN A 550 -45.91 29.16 3.38
CA GLN A 550 -47.05 28.22 3.52
C GLN A 550 -47.95 28.36 4.77
N GLY A 551 -47.87 29.44 5.56
CA GLY A 551 -48.71 29.59 6.77
C GLY A 551 -49.89 30.56 6.62
N PRO A 552 -51.17 30.17 6.86
CA PRO A 552 -52.26 31.13 7.01
C PRO A 552 -52.11 31.86 8.36
N ARG A 553 -51.83 33.17 8.33
CA ARG A 553 -51.83 34.04 9.52
C ARG A 553 -53.22 34.10 10.16
N LYS A 554 -53.51 33.23 11.14
CA LYS A 554 -54.67 33.41 12.03
C LYS A 554 -54.37 34.54 13.03
N LYS A 555 -54.93 35.72 12.77
CA LYS A 555 -55.05 36.81 13.75
C LYS A 555 -55.88 36.33 14.94
N TRP A 556 -55.24 36.14 16.10
CA TRP A 556 -55.93 36.16 17.39
C TRP A 556 -55.93 37.61 17.90
N GLN A 557 -57.10 38.26 17.88
CA GLN A 557 -57.32 39.52 18.61
C GLN A 557 -57.79 39.19 20.03
N PRO A 558 -57.21 39.80 21.08
CA PRO A 558 -57.76 39.72 22.43
C PRO A 558 -58.95 40.68 22.57
N LEU A 559 -59.99 40.22 23.28
CA LEU A 559 -61.11 41.06 23.71
C LEU A 559 -60.62 42.05 24.78
N GLY A 560 -60.90 43.34 24.57
CA GLY A 560 -60.26 44.44 25.28
C GLY A 560 -60.65 44.66 26.74
N ASN A 561 -59.84 45.51 27.38
CA ASN A 561 -60.32 46.56 28.29
C ASN A 561 -59.62 47.86 27.89
N GLU A 562 -60.42 48.92 27.81
CA GLU A 562 -60.05 50.32 27.57
C GLU A 562 -59.00 50.76 28.62
N THR A 563 -57.92 51.48 28.33
CA THR A 563 -57.81 52.84 27.80
C THR A 563 -56.33 53.12 27.50
N GLU A 564 -55.99 53.60 26.30
CA GLU A 564 -55.07 54.72 26.05
C GLU A 564 -54.73 54.78 24.56
N SER A 565 -55.14 55.87 23.94
CA SER A 565 -54.76 56.25 22.59
C SER A 565 -53.29 56.67 22.53
N ARG A 566 -52.45 55.96 21.76
CA ARG A 566 -51.30 56.58 21.08
C ARG A 566 -50.70 55.68 19.98
N VAL A 567 -50.82 56.19 18.75
CA VAL A 567 -50.02 55.95 17.54
C VAL A 567 -49.86 54.48 17.09
N LYS A 568 -50.54 54.13 15.98
CA LYS A 568 -50.20 52.94 15.17
C LYS A 568 -48.82 53.15 14.53
N PRO A 569 -47.84 52.27 14.72
CA PRO A 569 -46.80 52.08 13.70
C PRO A 569 -47.47 51.42 12.49
N GLU A 570 -47.16 51.89 11.28
CA GLU A 570 -47.46 51.15 10.07
C GLU A 570 -46.84 49.75 10.23
N GLU A 571 -47.67 48.70 10.12
CA GLU A 571 -47.17 47.34 9.97
C GLU A 571 -46.44 47.29 8.62
N GLU A 572 -45.11 47.47 8.63
CA GLU A 572 -44.25 47.14 7.49
C GLU A 572 -44.50 45.66 7.15
N GLU A 573 -45.23 45.41 6.06
CA GLU A 573 -45.33 44.08 5.48
C GLU A 573 -43.93 43.63 5.07
N GLU A 574 -43.32 42.78 5.90
CA GLU A 574 -42.04 42.16 5.62
C GLU A 574 -42.04 41.54 4.21
N PRO A 575 -41.17 41.97 3.29
CA PRO A 575 -41.24 41.55 1.89
C PRO A 575 -40.99 40.04 1.73
N LEU A 576 -41.75 39.42 0.82
CA LEU A 576 -41.61 38.02 0.37
C LEU A 576 -40.18 37.73 -0.12
N MET A 577 -39.74 36.47 -0.02
CA MET A 577 -38.39 35.97 -0.36
C MET A 577 -37.77 36.58 -1.63
N GLU A 578 -38.55 36.72 -2.69
CA GLU A 578 -38.11 37.21 -4.00
C GLU A 578 -37.71 38.69 -3.99
N MET A 579 -38.27 39.49 -3.08
CA MET A 579 -37.92 40.90 -2.90
C MET A 579 -36.67 41.07 -2.03
N ARG A 580 -36.50 40.29 -0.94
CA ARG A 580 -35.30 40.40 -0.08
C ARG A 580 -34.00 40.01 -0.79
N LEU A 581 -34.01 38.96 -1.60
CA LEU A 581 -32.84 38.56 -2.40
C LEU A 581 -32.41 39.67 -3.37
N ARG A 582 -33.39 40.46 -3.82
CA ARG A 582 -33.26 41.47 -4.87
C ARG A 582 -32.92 42.86 -4.34
N ASP A 583 -33.42 43.22 -3.17
CA ASP A 583 -33.16 44.52 -2.55
C ASP A 583 -31.70 44.62 -2.04
N ALA A 584 -31.02 43.47 -1.90
CA ALA A 584 -29.69 43.38 -1.31
C ALA A 584 -28.79 42.28 -1.95
N PRO A 585 -28.48 42.34 -3.26
CA PRO A 585 -27.71 41.30 -3.96
C PRO A 585 -26.29 41.14 -3.40
N HIS A 586 -25.72 42.19 -2.81
CA HIS A 586 -24.43 42.13 -2.14
C HIS A 586 -24.48 41.26 -0.87
N HIS A 587 -25.58 41.33 -0.11
CA HIS A 587 -25.75 40.55 1.11
C HIS A 587 -25.99 39.06 0.80
N PHE A 588 -26.71 38.75 -0.29
CA PHE A 588 -26.89 37.37 -0.74
C PHE A 588 -25.57 36.72 -1.18
N ASN A 589 -24.75 37.42 -1.96
CA ASN A 589 -23.42 36.94 -2.35
C ASN A 589 -22.48 36.78 -1.14
N ALA A 590 -22.53 37.72 -0.18
CA ALA A 590 -21.79 37.62 1.06
C ALA A 590 -22.25 36.41 1.90
N ALA A 591 -23.55 36.10 1.93
CA ALA A 591 -24.10 34.95 2.64
C ALA A 591 -23.68 33.62 2.02
N LEU A 592 -23.68 33.51 0.67
CA LEU A 592 -23.15 32.33 -0.02
C LEU A 592 -21.66 32.12 0.26
N LEU A 593 -20.88 33.21 0.27
CA LEU A 593 -19.47 33.17 0.65
C LEU A 593 -19.31 32.70 2.10
N GLN A 594 -20.03 33.31 3.04
CA GLN A 594 -19.98 32.92 4.45
C GLN A 594 -20.38 31.46 4.66
N LEU A 595 -21.42 30.98 3.98
CA LEU A 595 -21.83 29.58 4.03
C LEU A 595 -20.73 28.65 3.53
N GLY A 596 -20.12 28.96 2.38
CA GLY A 596 -19.01 28.19 1.84
C GLY A 596 -17.80 28.15 2.77
N LEU A 597 -17.45 29.29 3.38
CA LEU A 597 -16.36 29.36 4.36
C LEU A 597 -16.67 28.57 5.63
N LYS A 598 -17.90 28.63 6.15
CA LYS A 598 -18.33 27.81 7.30
C LYS A 598 -18.24 26.33 6.98
N TYR A 599 -18.65 25.92 5.78
CA TYR A 599 -18.60 24.53 5.36
C TYR A 599 -17.14 24.03 5.24
N PHE A 600 -16.26 24.80 4.59
CA PHE A 600 -14.82 24.48 4.55
C PHE A 600 -14.17 24.44 5.92
N PHE A 601 -14.57 25.32 6.83
CA PHE A 601 -14.05 25.31 8.19
C PHE A 601 -14.41 24.01 8.93
N VAL A 602 -15.66 23.56 8.83
CA VAL A 602 -16.10 22.30 9.46
C VAL A 602 -15.35 21.10 8.88
N LEU A 603 -15.25 20.99 7.55
CA LEU A 603 -14.49 19.90 6.92
C LEU A 603 -12.99 19.99 7.24
N GLY A 604 -12.44 21.20 7.29
CA GLY A 604 -11.04 21.45 7.66
C GLY A 604 -10.72 20.96 9.08
N ILE A 605 -11.63 21.16 10.04
CA ILE A 605 -11.48 20.61 11.39
C ILE A 605 -11.45 19.07 11.36
N GLN A 606 -12.30 18.43 10.55
CA GLN A 606 -12.33 16.97 10.45
C GLN A 606 -11.01 16.41 9.91
N ILE A 607 -10.49 17.00 8.82
CA ILE A 607 -9.20 16.60 8.26
C ILE A 607 -8.07 16.85 9.27
N LEU A 608 -8.05 18.01 9.92
CA LEU A 608 -7.03 18.32 10.92
C LEU A 608 -7.07 17.32 12.08
N ALA A 609 -8.26 16.96 12.56
CA ALA A 609 -8.43 15.95 13.61
C ALA A 609 -7.90 14.58 13.17
N CYS A 610 -8.16 14.17 11.92
CA CYS A 610 -7.65 12.91 11.38
C CYS A 610 -6.12 12.95 11.19
N ALA A 611 -5.58 14.06 10.71
CA ALA A 611 -4.14 14.29 10.59
C ALA A 611 -3.45 14.23 11.97
N LEU A 612 -4.04 14.85 12.99
CA LEU A 612 -3.56 14.79 14.38
C LEU A 612 -3.64 13.37 14.94
N ALA A 613 -4.75 12.66 14.74
CA ALA A 613 -4.91 11.28 15.20
C ALA A 613 -3.88 10.35 14.55
N ALA A 614 -3.72 10.43 13.23
CA ALA A 614 -2.72 9.67 12.49
C ALA A 614 -1.29 10.01 12.94
N SER A 615 -1.02 11.27 13.28
CA SER A 615 0.28 11.71 13.79
C SER A 615 0.58 11.24 15.21
N ILE A 616 -0.41 11.27 16.11
CA ILE A 616 -0.28 10.81 17.51
C ILE A 616 -0.10 9.29 17.53
N LEU A 617 -0.90 8.58 16.73
CA LEU A 617 -0.96 7.12 16.68
C LEU A 617 -0.04 6.54 15.61
N ARG A 618 0.95 7.30 15.16
CA ARG A 618 1.87 6.91 14.07
C ARG A 618 2.72 5.66 14.33
N ARG A 619 2.85 5.26 15.60
CA ARG A 619 3.55 4.03 16.05
C ARG A 619 2.58 2.96 16.57
N HIS A 620 1.28 3.23 16.49
CA HIS A 620 0.25 2.30 16.91
C HIS A 620 -0.02 1.31 15.78
N LEU A 621 -0.27 0.04 16.11
CA LEU A 621 -0.54 -1.04 15.15
C LEU A 621 -1.61 -0.62 14.10
N MET A 622 -2.69 -0.01 14.58
CA MET A 622 -3.78 0.47 13.71
C MET A 622 -3.46 1.69 12.82
N VAL A 623 -2.22 2.21 12.77
CA VAL A 623 -1.87 3.37 11.92
C VAL A 623 -2.15 3.09 10.46
N TRP A 624 -1.73 1.94 9.95
CA TRP A 624 -1.88 1.61 8.53
C TRP A 624 -3.25 1.02 8.20
N LYS A 625 -3.90 0.39 9.18
CA LYS A 625 -5.24 -0.19 9.01
C LYS A 625 -6.37 0.83 9.08
N VAL A 626 -6.25 1.80 9.98
CA VAL A 626 -7.37 2.69 10.34
C VAL A 626 -7.00 4.16 10.14
N PHE A 627 -5.92 4.64 10.75
CA PHE A 627 -5.68 6.08 10.86
C PHE A 627 -5.20 6.73 9.56
N ALA A 628 -4.24 6.10 8.84
CA ALA A 628 -3.75 6.57 7.56
C ALA A 628 -4.83 6.48 6.46
N PRO A 629 -5.54 5.35 6.27
CA PRO A 629 -6.67 5.30 5.35
C PRO A 629 -7.75 6.31 5.71
N LYS A 630 -8.12 6.47 6.99
CA LYS A 630 -9.10 7.47 7.41
C LYS A 630 -8.71 8.88 7.00
N PHE A 631 -7.45 9.28 7.22
CA PHE A 631 -6.96 10.58 6.79
C PHE A 631 -7.05 10.74 5.26
N ILE A 632 -6.65 9.72 4.47
CA ILE A 632 -6.71 9.77 3.00
C ILE A 632 -8.16 9.94 2.53
N PHE A 633 -9.10 9.19 3.10
CA PHE A 633 -10.53 9.31 2.78
C PHE A 633 -11.09 10.70 3.11
N GLU A 634 -10.71 11.28 4.24
CA GLU A 634 -11.13 12.65 4.60
C GLU A 634 -10.49 13.70 3.69
N ALA A 635 -9.22 13.53 3.30
CA ALA A 635 -8.53 14.41 2.36
C ALA A 635 -9.17 14.38 0.97
N VAL A 636 -9.44 13.20 0.41
CA VAL A 636 -10.15 13.04 -0.87
C VAL A 636 -11.59 13.51 -0.74
N GLY A 637 -12.26 13.19 0.37
CA GLY A 637 -13.61 13.64 0.69
C GLY A 637 -13.73 15.16 0.71
N PHE A 638 -12.71 15.87 1.22
CA PHE A 638 -12.64 17.33 1.15
C PHE A 638 -12.46 17.85 -0.28
N ILE A 639 -11.61 17.22 -1.09
CA ILE A 639 -11.46 17.58 -2.51
C ILE A 639 -12.79 17.41 -3.24
N VAL A 640 -13.48 16.28 -3.06
CA VAL A 640 -14.79 16.02 -3.66
C VAL A 640 -15.84 17.03 -3.15
N SER A 641 -15.87 17.27 -1.85
CA SER A 641 -16.82 18.22 -1.24
C SER A 641 -16.56 19.66 -1.66
N SER A 642 -15.31 20.04 -1.88
CA SER A 642 -14.98 21.38 -2.37
C SER A 642 -15.43 21.56 -3.82
N VAL A 643 -15.15 20.61 -4.71
CA VAL A 643 -15.69 20.61 -6.09
C VAL A 643 -17.22 20.65 -6.07
N GLY A 644 -17.87 19.83 -5.24
CA GLY A 644 -19.33 19.81 -5.08
C GLY A 644 -19.89 21.16 -4.63
N LEU A 645 -19.26 21.79 -3.64
CA LEU A 645 -19.67 23.12 -3.16
C LEU A 645 -19.56 24.17 -4.27
N PHE A 646 -18.47 24.16 -5.05
CA PHE A 646 -18.33 25.07 -6.20
C PHE A 646 -19.45 24.88 -7.21
N LEU A 647 -19.78 23.62 -7.55
CA LEU A 647 -20.88 23.30 -8.46
C LEU A 647 -22.22 23.80 -7.91
N GLY A 648 -22.50 23.57 -6.63
CA GLY A 648 -23.72 24.03 -5.96
C GLY A 648 -23.86 25.56 -5.97
N ILE A 649 -22.81 26.28 -5.57
CA ILE A 649 -22.82 27.75 -5.56
C ILE A 649 -22.93 28.30 -6.99
N ALA A 650 -22.19 27.74 -7.95
CA ALA A 650 -22.27 28.15 -9.35
C ALA A 650 -23.67 27.93 -9.93
N LEU A 651 -24.34 26.83 -9.58
CA LEU A 651 -25.72 26.57 -9.97
C LEU A 651 -26.66 27.64 -9.43
N VAL A 652 -26.59 27.94 -8.13
CA VAL A 652 -27.41 29.00 -7.51
C VAL A 652 -27.13 30.36 -8.15
N MET A 653 -25.87 30.71 -8.40
CA MET A 653 -25.50 31.96 -9.06
C MET A 653 -26.01 32.05 -10.50
N ARG A 654 -26.03 30.93 -11.24
CA ARG A 654 -26.58 30.82 -12.59
C ARG A 654 -28.09 31.02 -12.58
N VAL A 655 -28.79 30.36 -11.67
CA VAL A 655 -30.25 30.50 -11.50
C VAL A 655 -30.59 31.95 -11.16
N ASP A 656 -29.93 32.54 -10.17
CA ASP A 656 -30.12 33.94 -9.79
C ASP A 656 -29.86 34.90 -10.97
N GLY A 657 -28.82 34.63 -11.78
CA GLY A 657 -28.53 35.40 -12.99
C GLY A 657 -29.62 35.30 -14.06
N ALA A 658 -30.14 34.09 -14.30
CA ALA A 658 -31.21 33.85 -15.26
C ALA A 658 -32.53 34.50 -14.83
N VAL A 659 -32.93 34.32 -13.56
CA VAL A 659 -34.14 34.94 -12.98
C VAL A 659 -34.02 36.47 -13.02
N SER A 660 -32.86 37.02 -12.66
CA SER A 660 -32.59 38.46 -12.75
C SER A 660 -32.66 39.01 -14.17
N SER A 661 -32.28 38.21 -15.18
CA SER A 661 -32.37 38.60 -16.60
C SER A 661 -33.82 38.58 -17.07
N TRP A 662 -34.55 37.51 -16.79
CA TRP A 662 -35.95 37.35 -17.12
C TRP A 662 -36.84 38.44 -16.51
N PHE A 663 -36.63 38.75 -15.23
CA PHE A 663 -37.40 39.81 -14.58
C PHE A 663 -37.11 41.20 -15.18
N ARG A 664 -35.86 41.48 -15.54
CA ARG A 664 -35.52 42.74 -16.24
C ARG A 664 -36.28 42.84 -17.56
N GLN A 665 -36.42 41.75 -18.29
CA GLN A 665 -37.22 41.72 -19.53
C GLN A 665 -38.71 41.97 -19.26
N LEU A 666 -39.27 41.39 -18.20
CA LEU A 666 -40.68 41.60 -17.79
C LEU A 666 -40.98 43.05 -17.40
N VAL A 667 -40.13 43.68 -16.57
CA VAL A 667 -40.34 45.08 -16.16
C VAL A 667 -40.21 46.02 -17.35
N LEU A 668 -39.21 45.81 -18.22
CA LEU A 668 -39.05 46.59 -19.45
C LEU A 668 -40.21 46.38 -20.44
N ALA A 669 -40.89 45.22 -20.39
CA ALA A 669 -42.08 44.94 -21.19
C ALA A 669 -43.36 45.56 -20.61
N GLN A 670 -43.45 45.81 -19.29
CA GLN A 670 -44.56 46.52 -18.66
C GLN A 670 -44.47 48.06 -18.78
N GLN A 671 -43.28 48.59 -19.08
CA GLN A 671 -43.05 50.04 -19.30
C GLN A 671 -43.20 50.48 -20.77
N ARG A 672 -43.50 49.55 -21.69
CA ARG A 672 -43.90 49.82 -23.08
C ARG A 672 -45.39 49.58 -23.21
#